data_AF-A0A2Y9ICK9-F1
#
_entry.id   AF-A0A2Y9ICK9-F1
#
_cell.length_a   1.000
_cell.length_b   1.000
_cell.length_c   1.000
_cell.angle_alpha   90.00
_cell.angle_beta   90.00
_cell.angle_gamma   90.00
#
_symmetry.space_group_name_H-M   'P 1'
#
loop_
_entity.id
_entity.type
_entity.pdbx_description
1 polymer ?
#
loop_
_entity_poly.entity_id
_entity_poly.type
_entity_poly.pdbx_seq_one_letter_code
_entity_poly.pdbx_strand_id
1 'polypeptide(L)'
;MGRGAGREYSPAATTAENGGGKKKQKEKELDELKKEVAMDDHKLSLDELGRKYQVDLSKGLTNQRAQDILARDGPNALTPPPTTPEWVKFCRQLFGGFSILLWIGAILCFLAYGIQAAMEDEPSNDNLYLGVVLAAVVIVTGCFSYYQEAKSSKIMDSFKNMVPQQALVVREGEKMQINAEEVVVGDLVEVKGGDRVPADLRIISSHGCKVDNSSLTGESEPQTRSPEFTHENPLETRNICFFSTNCVEGTARGIVIATGDRTVMGRIATLASGLEVGRTPIAMEIEHFIQLITGVAVFLGVSFFVLSLILGYSWLEAVIFLIGIIVANVPEGLLATVTVCLTLTAKRMARKNCLVKNLEAVETLGSTSTICSDKTGTLTQNRMTVAHMWFDNQIHEADTTEDQSGATFDKRSPTWTALSRIAGLCNRAVFKAGQENISVSKRDTAGDASESALLKCIELSCGSVRKMRDRNPKVAEIPFNSTNKYQLSIHEREDSPQSHVLVMKGAPERILDRCSTILVQGKEIPLDKEMQDAFQNAYMELGGLGERVLGFCQLNLPSGKFPRGFKFDTDELNFPTEKLCFVGLMSMIDPPRAAVPDAVGKCRSAGIKVIMVTGDHPITAKAIAKGVGIISEGNETVEDIAARLNIPVSQVNPREAKACVVHGSDLKDMTSEQLDEVLKNHTEIVFARTSPQQKLIIVEGCQRQGAIVAVTGDGVNDSPALKKADIGIAMGISGSDVSKQAADMILLDDNFASIVTGVEEGRLIFDNLKKSIAYTLTSNIPEITPFLLFIIANIPLPLGTVTILCIDLGTDMVPAISLAYEAAESDIMKRQPRNPQTDKLVNERLISMAYGQIGMIQALGGFFTYFVILAENGFLPSRLLGIRLDWDDRSMNDLEDSYGQEWTYEQRKVVEFTCHTAFFASIVVVQWADLIICKTRRNSVFQQGMKNKILIFGLLEETALAAFLSYCPGMGVALRMYPLKVTWWFCAFPYSLLIFIYDEVRKLILRRYPGGWVEKETYY
;
A
#
# COMPACT_ATOMS: atom_id res chain seq x y z
N MET A 1 -3.41 65.73 -34.63
CA MET A 1 -2.39 66.30 -33.72
C MET A 1 -2.50 65.54 -32.39
N GLY A 2 -1.53 64.76 -31.91
CA GLY A 2 -0.15 64.57 -32.33
C GLY A 2 0.42 63.17 -32.01
N ARG A 3 1.33 62.78 -32.92
CA ARG A 3 2.56 61.97 -32.81
C ARG A 3 2.59 60.70 -31.93
N GLY A 4 2.71 59.57 -32.62
CA GLY A 4 3.30 58.35 -32.07
C GLY A 4 4.82 58.44 -31.90
N ALA A 5 5.32 57.67 -30.95
CA ALA A 5 6.72 57.27 -30.79
C ALA A 5 6.72 55.81 -30.34
N GLY A 6 7.59 55.00 -30.95
CA GLY A 6 7.67 53.56 -30.78
C GLY A 6 8.03 53.11 -29.36
N ARG A 7 7.70 51.85 -29.05
CA ARG A 7 8.30 51.11 -27.95
C ARG A 7 8.88 49.81 -28.48
N GLU A 8 10.18 49.70 -28.24
CA GLU A 8 11.02 48.54 -28.47
C GLU A 8 10.51 47.31 -27.70
N TYR A 9 10.61 46.16 -28.36
CA TYR A 9 10.56 44.85 -27.75
C TYR A 9 11.81 44.66 -26.88
N SER A 10 11.64 44.37 -25.59
CA SER A 10 12.70 43.85 -24.72
C SER A 10 12.28 42.48 -24.18
N PRO A 11 13.13 41.44 -24.28
CA PRO A 11 12.80 40.10 -23.83
C PRO A 11 12.73 40.04 -22.31
N ALA A 12 11.70 39.34 -21.80
CA ALA A 12 11.49 39.13 -20.39
C ALA A 12 12.72 38.48 -19.74
N ALA A 13 13.37 39.23 -18.86
CA ALA A 13 14.41 38.74 -17.98
C ALA A 13 13.80 37.72 -17.00
N THR A 14 14.36 36.53 -17.02
CA THR A 14 14.21 35.47 -16.02
C THR A 14 14.74 35.95 -14.67
N THR A 15 13.85 36.20 -13.71
CA THR A 15 14.20 36.25 -12.28
C THR A 15 13.36 35.25 -11.50
N ALA A 16 14.07 34.37 -10.79
CA ALA A 16 13.59 33.21 -10.08
C ALA A 16 12.98 33.55 -8.69
N GLU A 17 12.08 34.53 -8.60
CA GLU A 17 11.47 34.93 -7.31
C GLU A 17 9.97 34.62 -7.17
N ASN A 18 9.28 34.15 -8.22
CA ASN A 18 7.83 33.88 -8.16
C ASN A 18 7.42 32.47 -7.71
N GLY A 19 8.36 31.60 -7.28
CA GLY A 19 8.06 30.24 -6.82
C GLY A 19 7.45 30.17 -5.41
N GLY A 20 7.86 31.06 -4.51
CA GLY A 20 7.45 31.03 -3.10
C GLY A 20 5.99 31.46 -2.85
N GLY A 21 5.48 32.41 -3.65
CA GLY A 21 4.11 32.91 -3.51
C GLY A 21 3.05 31.88 -3.90
N LYS A 22 3.25 31.18 -5.03
CA LYS A 22 2.33 30.12 -5.48
C LYS A 22 2.36 28.90 -4.55
N LYS A 23 3.51 28.52 -4.00
CA LYS A 23 3.62 27.39 -3.07
C LYS A 23 2.89 27.67 -1.75
N LYS A 24 3.09 28.86 -1.17
CA LYS A 24 2.36 29.31 0.03
C LYS A 24 0.84 29.42 -0.18
N GLN A 25 0.41 29.84 -1.37
CA GLN A 25 -1.01 29.92 -1.69
C GLN A 25 -1.64 28.52 -1.80
N LYS A 26 -0.93 27.57 -2.44
CA LYS A 26 -1.36 26.18 -2.56
C LYS A 26 -1.39 25.45 -1.20
N GLU A 27 -0.42 25.71 -0.33
CA GLU A 27 -0.42 25.20 1.05
C GLU A 27 -1.63 25.72 1.84
N LYS A 28 -1.95 27.01 1.73
CA LYS A 28 -3.15 27.59 2.35
C LYS A 28 -4.45 26.97 1.83
N GLU A 29 -4.57 26.75 0.52
CA GLU A 29 -5.74 26.09 -0.07
C GLU A 29 -5.89 24.64 0.41
N LEU A 30 -4.77 23.91 0.53
CA LEU A 30 -4.77 22.56 1.09
C LEU A 30 -5.16 22.54 2.57
N ASP A 31 -4.66 23.49 3.36
CA ASP A 31 -5.02 23.63 4.77
C ASP A 31 -6.50 24.00 4.95
N GLU A 32 -7.10 24.76 4.03
CA GLU A 32 -8.55 24.98 3.99
C GLU A 32 -9.33 23.71 3.63
N LEU A 33 -8.83 22.89 2.71
CA LEU A 33 -9.44 21.60 2.37
C LEU A 33 -9.33 20.57 3.51
N LYS A 34 -8.32 20.69 4.37
CA LYS A 34 -8.18 19.88 5.60
C LYS A 34 -9.20 20.23 6.68
N LYS A 35 -9.85 21.40 6.60
CA LYS A 35 -10.92 21.78 7.54
C LYS A 35 -12.22 21.07 7.18
N GLU A 36 -13.06 20.85 8.20
CA GLU A 36 -14.41 20.29 8.01
C GLU A 36 -15.24 21.13 7.04
N VAL A 37 -16.20 20.47 6.39
CA VAL A 37 -17.10 21.12 5.45
C VAL A 37 -18.08 21.99 6.23
N ALA A 38 -17.91 23.31 6.15
CA ALA A 38 -18.94 24.26 6.52
C ALA A 38 -19.99 24.31 5.39
N MET A 39 -21.21 23.87 5.70
CA MET A 39 -22.39 23.96 4.84
C MET A 39 -23.51 24.50 5.72
N ASP A 40 -24.24 25.52 5.28
CA ASP A 40 -25.33 26.12 6.08
C ASP A 40 -26.70 25.96 5.40
N ASP A 41 -26.72 25.50 4.15
CA ASP A 41 -27.93 25.30 3.35
C ASP A 41 -28.94 24.33 3.98
N HIS A 42 -28.49 23.44 4.88
CA HIS A 42 -29.37 22.54 5.62
C HIS A 42 -30.15 23.20 6.76
N LYS A 43 -29.70 24.37 7.22
CA LYS A 43 -30.34 25.15 8.30
C LYS A 43 -31.43 26.08 7.77
N LEU A 44 -31.39 26.41 6.48
CA LEU A 44 -32.34 27.30 5.84
C LEU A 44 -33.74 26.67 5.75
N SER A 45 -34.76 27.51 5.88
CA SER A 45 -36.14 27.13 5.56
C SER A 45 -36.29 26.88 4.05
N LEU A 46 -37.32 26.12 3.67
CA LEU A 46 -37.59 25.81 2.25
C LEU A 46 -37.79 27.09 1.41
N ASP A 47 -38.43 28.10 1.99
CA ASP A 47 -38.71 29.39 1.33
C ASP A 47 -37.41 30.19 1.08
N GLU A 48 -36.50 30.19 2.05
CA GLU A 48 -35.17 30.81 1.91
C GLU A 48 -34.30 30.06 0.90
N LEU A 49 -34.37 28.72 0.90
CA LEU A 49 -33.64 27.86 -0.05
C LEU A 49 -34.10 28.14 -1.49
N GLY A 50 -35.41 28.20 -1.73
CA GLY A 50 -35.98 28.53 -3.04
C GLY A 50 -35.56 29.92 -3.53
N ARG A 51 -35.51 30.92 -2.63
CA ARG A 51 -35.03 32.27 -2.95
C ARG A 51 -33.52 32.31 -3.24
N LYS A 52 -32.70 31.59 -2.46
CA LYS A 52 -31.25 31.54 -2.63
C LYS A 52 -30.87 30.97 -4.00
N TYR A 53 -31.52 29.89 -4.43
CA TYR A 53 -31.22 29.22 -5.70
C TYR A 53 -32.10 29.67 -6.87
N GLN A 54 -33.05 30.59 -6.64
CA GLN A 54 -34.00 31.09 -7.64
C GLN A 54 -34.75 29.94 -8.35
N VAL A 55 -35.24 28.97 -7.57
CA VAL A 55 -35.90 27.75 -8.08
C VAL A 55 -37.31 27.60 -7.50
N ASP A 56 -38.24 27.10 -8.33
CA ASP A 56 -39.54 26.64 -7.87
C ASP A 56 -39.42 25.23 -7.29
N LEU A 57 -39.78 25.06 -6.01
CA LEU A 57 -39.64 23.78 -5.29
C LEU A 57 -40.52 22.65 -5.84
N SER A 58 -41.51 22.96 -6.69
CA SER A 58 -42.42 22.00 -7.31
C SER A 58 -42.10 21.75 -8.79
N LYS A 59 -41.76 22.80 -9.54
CA LYS A 59 -41.51 22.74 -10.99
C LYS A 59 -40.03 22.61 -11.36
N GLY A 60 -39.12 22.88 -10.42
CA GLY A 60 -37.69 22.93 -10.69
C GLY A 60 -37.27 24.16 -11.49
N LEU A 61 -36.09 24.08 -12.11
CA LEU A 61 -35.52 25.14 -12.96
C LEU A 61 -36.11 25.12 -14.37
N THR A 62 -35.92 26.21 -15.12
CA THR A 62 -36.16 26.22 -16.58
C THR A 62 -34.99 25.62 -17.33
N ASN A 63 -35.25 25.05 -18.51
CA ASN A 63 -34.20 24.42 -19.32
C ASN A 63 -33.10 25.42 -19.72
N GLN A 64 -33.49 26.65 -20.05
CA GLN A 64 -32.54 27.73 -20.36
C GLN A 64 -31.66 28.08 -19.15
N ARG A 65 -32.27 28.22 -17.96
CA ARG A 65 -31.53 28.57 -16.75
C ARG A 65 -30.53 27.48 -16.36
N ALA A 66 -30.90 26.22 -16.53
CA ALA A 66 -29.99 25.11 -16.30
C ALA A 66 -28.78 25.15 -17.23
N GLN A 67 -28.96 25.45 -18.52
CA GLN A 67 -27.85 25.64 -19.46
C GLN A 67 -26.96 26.84 -19.11
N ASP A 68 -27.55 27.96 -18.69
CA ASP A 68 -26.79 29.14 -18.27
C ASP A 68 -25.90 28.83 -17.04
N ILE A 69 -26.42 28.06 -16.08
CA ILE A 69 -25.66 27.64 -14.88
C ILE A 69 -24.59 26.62 -15.27
N LEU A 70 -24.88 25.68 -16.17
CA LEU A 70 -23.91 24.70 -16.66
C LEU A 70 -22.71 25.38 -17.32
N ALA A 71 -22.96 26.40 -18.15
CA ALA A 71 -21.91 27.19 -18.80
C ALA A 71 -21.10 28.04 -17.79
N ARG A 72 -21.74 28.48 -16.69
CA ARG A 72 -21.09 29.28 -15.63
C ARG A 72 -20.22 28.42 -14.70
N ASP A 73 -20.76 27.30 -14.23
CA ASP A 73 -20.21 26.51 -13.12
C ASP A 73 -19.41 25.29 -13.57
N GLY A 74 -19.56 24.91 -14.84
CA GLY A 74 -19.00 23.68 -15.42
C GLY A 74 -19.88 22.45 -15.20
N PRO A 75 -19.52 21.32 -15.81
CA PRO A 75 -20.24 20.06 -15.66
C PRO A 75 -20.16 19.52 -14.22
N ASN A 76 -21.16 18.76 -13.81
CA ASN A 76 -21.17 18.01 -12.55
C ASN A 76 -20.32 16.73 -12.69
N ALA A 77 -19.02 16.94 -12.79
CA ALA A 77 -18.01 15.90 -12.85
C ALA A 77 -16.82 16.30 -11.95
N LEU A 78 -16.06 15.31 -11.50
CA LEU A 78 -14.81 15.56 -10.79
C LEU A 78 -13.73 15.93 -11.79
N THR A 79 -13.00 17.01 -11.53
CA THR A 79 -11.90 17.42 -12.41
C THR A 79 -10.76 16.41 -12.27
N PRO A 80 -10.32 15.74 -13.36
CA PRO A 80 -9.18 14.83 -13.28
C PRO A 80 -7.91 15.60 -12.86
N PRO A 81 -7.07 15.03 -11.99
CA PRO A 81 -5.85 15.70 -11.56
C PRO A 81 -4.89 15.94 -12.73
N PRO A 82 -4.11 17.03 -12.71
CA PRO A 82 -3.14 17.29 -13.77
C PRO A 82 -2.11 16.16 -13.84
N THR A 83 -2.14 15.41 -14.94
CA THR A 83 -1.18 14.32 -15.16
C THR A 83 0.19 14.87 -15.53
N THR A 84 1.25 14.32 -14.94
CA THR A 84 2.61 14.60 -15.40
C THR A 84 2.81 14.01 -16.80
N PRO A 85 3.21 14.81 -17.80
CA PRO A 85 3.44 14.30 -19.14
C PRO A 85 4.50 13.20 -19.13
N GLU A 86 4.30 12.18 -19.95
CA GLU A 86 5.17 10.99 -20.00
C GLU A 86 6.64 11.33 -20.32
N TRP A 87 6.90 12.35 -21.17
CA TRP A 87 8.27 12.80 -21.44
C TRP A 87 8.96 13.39 -20.18
N VAL A 88 8.20 14.01 -19.26
CA VAL A 88 8.77 14.59 -18.03
C VAL A 88 9.19 13.47 -17.09
N LYS A 89 8.36 12.42 -16.97
CA LYS A 89 8.69 11.23 -16.19
C LYS A 89 9.95 10.56 -16.74
N PHE A 90 10.02 10.38 -18.07
CA PHE A 90 11.20 9.83 -18.73
C PHE A 90 12.47 10.66 -18.47
N CYS A 91 12.42 11.99 -18.65
CA CYS A 91 13.57 12.85 -18.37
C CYS A 91 14.01 12.83 -16.90
N ARG A 92 13.09 12.69 -15.95
CA ARG A 92 13.47 12.55 -14.52
C ARG A 92 14.33 11.31 -14.27
N GLN A 93 14.06 10.21 -14.97
CA GLN A 93 14.86 8.99 -14.85
C GLN A 93 16.28 9.16 -15.45
N LEU A 94 16.44 9.97 -16.51
CA LEU A 94 17.73 10.23 -17.15
C LEU A 94 18.67 11.13 -16.34
N PHE A 95 18.12 11.96 -15.43
CA PHE A 95 18.90 12.91 -14.63
C PHE A 95 18.82 12.61 -13.12
N GLY A 96 18.46 11.38 -12.75
CA GLY A 96 18.42 10.95 -11.35
C GLY A 96 19.73 10.29 -10.91
N GLY A 97 20.23 10.65 -9.72
CA GLY A 97 21.29 9.90 -9.04
C GLY A 97 22.59 9.74 -9.83
N PHE A 98 23.07 8.49 -9.96
CA PHE A 98 24.31 8.15 -10.68
C PHE A 98 24.32 8.59 -12.15
N SER A 99 23.15 8.72 -12.79
CA SER A 99 23.07 9.18 -14.18
C SER A 99 23.71 10.57 -14.36
N ILE A 100 23.68 11.44 -13.35
CA ILE A 100 24.36 12.74 -13.41
C ILE A 100 25.89 12.56 -13.45
N LEU A 101 26.45 11.68 -12.62
CA LEU A 101 27.89 11.40 -12.62
C LEU A 101 28.32 10.81 -13.97
N LEU A 102 27.53 9.89 -14.51
CA LEU A 102 27.80 9.28 -15.82
C LEU A 102 27.67 10.29 -16.96
N TRP A 103 26.71 11.23 -16.90
CA TRP A 103 26.65 12.34 -17.86
C TRP A 103 27.88 13.24 -17.77
N ILE A 104 28.34 13.58 -16.56
CA ILE A 104 29.57 14.36 -16.37
C ILE A 104 30.76 13.60 -16.93
N GLY A 105 30.89 12.30 -16.65
CA GLY A 105 31.93 11.42 -17.21
C GLY A 105 31.89 11.39 -18.73
N ALA A 106 30.71 11.19 -19.34
CA ALA A 106 30.54 11.18 -20.79
C ALA A 106 30.92 12.53 -21.44
N ILE A 107 30.50 13.65 -20.86
CA ILE A 107 30.86 15.00 -21.33
C ILE A 107 32.37 15.23 -21.22
N LEU A 108 32.99 14.81 -20.12
CA LEU A 108 34.45 14.91 -19.94
C LEU A 108 35.21 14.03 -20.94
N CYS A 109 34.71 12.84 -21.27
CA CYS A 109 35.28 12.00 -22.34
C CYS A 109 35.24 12.69 -23.70
N PHE A 110 34.10 13.31 -24.06
CA PHE A 110 33.98 14.06 -25.31
C PHE A 110 34.90 15.29 -25.33
N LEU A 111 35.06 15.98 -24.19
CA LEU A 111 35.99 17.09 -24.06
C LEU A 111 37.44 16.64 -24.22
N ALA A 112 37.85 15.55 -23.55
CA ALA A 112 39.20 15.00 -23.66
C ALA A 112 39.52 14.58 -25.11
N TYR A 113 38.58 13.90 -25.77
CA TYR A 113 38.70 13.56 -27.18
C TYR A 113 38.82 14.81 -28.07
N GLY A 114 38.00 15.84 -27.82
CA GLY A 114 38.06 17.10 -28.57
C GLY A 114 39.40 17.82 -28.44
N ILE A 115 40.03 17.76 -27.27
CA ILE A 115 41.38 18.33 -27.06
C ILE A 115 42.43 17.48 -27.80
N GLN A 116 42.39 16.15 -27.67
CA GLN A 116 43.32 15.25 -28.36
C GLN A 116 43.24 15.40 -29.88
N ALA A 117 42.02 15.41 -30.44
CA ALA A 117 41.82 15.58 -31.87
C ALA A 117 42.26 16.95 -32.41
N ALA A 118 42.41 17.97 -31.54
CA ALA A 118 42.94 19.26 -31.91
C ALA A 118 44.47 19.36 -31.77
N MET A 119 45.09 18.51 -30.96
CA MET A 119 46.53 18.56 -30.64
C MET A 119 47.36 17.47 -31.35
N GLU A 120 46.75 16.34 -31.71
CA GLU A 120 47.42 15.18 -32.31
C GLU A 120 46.83 14.89 -33.71
N ASP A 121 47.69 14.53 -34.68
CA ASP A 121 47.26 14.20 -36.07
C ASP A 121 46.50 12.86 -36.15
N GLU A 122 46.74 11.91 -35.23
CA GLU A 122 46.04 10.62 -35.14
C GLU A 122 45.51 10.36 -33.71
N PRO A 123 44.39 11.00 -33.31
CA PRO A 123 43.83 10.85 -31.98
C PRO A 123 43.26 9.44 -31.77
N SER A 124 43.40 8.90 -30.55
CA SER A 124 42.77 7.63 -30.21
C SER A 124 41.25 7.78 -30.12
N ASN A 125 40.52 6.79 -30.64
CA ASN A 125 39.06 6.78 -30.59
C ASN A 125 38.51 6.36 -29.22
N ASP A 126 39.38 6.00 -28.26
CA ASP A 126 39.01 5.38 -26.99
C ASP A 126 38.10 6.30 -26.16
N ASN A 127 38.45 7.58 -26.04
CA ASN A 127 37.66 8.56 -25.31
C ASN A 127 36.31 8.86 -26.01
N LEU A 128 36.26 8.83 -27.34
CA LEU A 128 35.02 8.97 -28.09
C LEU A 128 34.07 7.78 -27.84
N TYR A 129 34.59 6.55 -27.99
CA TYR A 129 33.81 5.34 -27.75
C TYR A 129 33.32 5.27 -26.29
N LEU A 130 34.19 5.58 -25.33
CA LEU A 130 33.82 5.58 -23.91
C LEU A 130 32.71 6.59 -23.62
N GLY A 131 32.81 7.81 -24.14
CA GLY A 131 31.76 8.84 -23.99
C GLY A 131 30.42 8.40 -24.58
N VAL A 132 30.42 7.77 -25.77
CA VAL A 132 29.21 7.23 -26.40
C VAL A 132 28.62 6.09 -25.58
N VAL A 133 29.46 5.17 -25.08
CA VAL A 133 29.00 4.02 -24.27
C VAL A 133 28.38 4.51 -22.96
N LEU A 134 29.04 5.42 -22.23
CA LEU A 134 28.49 5.98 -20.98
C LEU A 134 27.14 6.69 -21.22
N ALA A 135 27.02 7.49 -22.28
CA ALA A 135 25.75 8.11 -22.65
C ALA A 135 24.67 7.07 -22.99
N ALA A 136 25.03 6.01 -23.72
CA ALA A 136 24.12 4.92 -24.06
C ALA A 136 23.65 4.16 -22.80
N VAL A 137 24.55 3.91 -21.84
CA VAL A 137 24.21 3.29 -20.54
C VAL A 137 23.16 4.11 -19.81
N VAL A 138 23.34 5.43 -19.70
CA VAL A 138 22.35 6.30 -19.05
C VAL A 138 21.00 6.25 -19.77
N ILE A 139 20.98 6.27 -21.11
CA ILE A 139 19.75 6.22 -21.90
C ILE A 139 19.04 4.87 -21.72
N VAL A 140 19.76 3.75 -21.81
CA VAL A 140 19.20 2.40 -21.68
C VAL A 140 18.64 2.20 -20.28
N THR A 141 19.39 2.59 -19.25
CA THR A 141 18.94 2.51 -17.85
C THR A 141 17.71 3.40 -17.62
N GLY A 142 17.70 4.62 -18.15
CA GLY A 142 16.52 5.49 -18.09
C GLY A 142 15.29 4.93 -18.80
N CYS A 143 15.46 4.32 -19.99
CA CYS A 143 14.40 3.62 -20.72
C CYS A 143 13.84 2.45 -19.93
N PHE A 144 14.71 1.66 -19.31
CA PHE A 144 14.32 0.51 -18.51
C PHE A 144 13.52 0.92 -17.27
N SER A 145 14.04 1.89 -16.50
CA SER A 145 13.35 2.44 -15.32
C SER A 145 12.00 3.04 -15.68
N TYR A 146 11.93 3.84 -16.75
CA TYR A 146 10.68 4.42 -17.23
C TYR A 146 9.67 3.36 -17.68
N TYR A 147 10.10 2.36 -18.46
CA TYR A 147 9.22 1.30 -18.95
C TYR A 147 8.55 0.53 -17.81
N GLN A 148 9.30 0.28 -16.73
CA GLN A 148 8.76 -0.39 -15.56
C GLN A 148 7.72 0.45 -14.82
N GLU A 149 7.99 1.74 -14.62
CA GLU A 149 7.06 2.69 -14.00
C GLU A 149 5.77 2.84 -14.84
N ALA A 150 5.92 2.98 -16.16
CA ALA A 150 4.81 3.13 -17.10
C ALA A 150 3.90 1.89 -17.18
N LYS A 151 4.48 0.69 -17.12
CA LYS A 151 3.71 -0.56 -17.17
C LYS A 151 2.77 -0.70 -15.97
N SER A 152 3.24 -0.31 -14.78
CA SER A 152 2.43 -0.34 -13.57
C SER A 152 1.27 0.67 -13.63
N SER A 153 1.53 1.86 -14.17
CA SER A 153 0.51 2.90 -14.34
C SER A 153 -0.60 2.50 -15.34
N LYS A 154 -0.27 1.81 -16.44
CA LYS A 154 -1.24 1.37 -17.47
C LYS A 154 -2.28 0.36 -16.98
N ILE A 155 -1.94 -0.49 -16.00
CA ILE A 155 -2.90 -1.46 -15.44
C ILE A 155 -4.07 -0.72 -14.78
N MET A 156 -3.83 0.44 -14.16
CA MET A 156 -4.86 1.25 -13.52
C MET A 156 -5.81 1.95 -14.49
N ASP A 157 -5.34 2.38 -15.66
CA ASP A 157 -6.20 3.05 -16.64
C ASP A 157 -7.29 2.11 -17.19
N SER A 158 -7.07 0.79 -17.16
CA SER A 158 -8.08 -0.20 -17.54
C SER A 158 -9.32 -0.23 -16.63
N PHE A 159 -9.23 0.35 -15.42
CA PHE A 159 -10.34 0.45 -14.45
C PHE A 159 -11.15 1.74 -14.57
N LYS A 160 -10.68 2.77 -15.30
CA LYS A 160 -11.36 4.08 -15.39
C LYS A 160 -12.65 4.07 -16.22
N ASN A 161 -12.91 3.00 -16.97
CA ASN A 161 -14.03 2.92 -17.91
C ASN A 161 -15.16 2.05 -17.34
N MET A 162 -15.95 2.57 -16.39
CA MET A 162 -17.22 1.93 -16.00
C MET A 162 -18.39 2.93 -15.93
N VAL A 163 -19.39 2.59 -16.73
CA VAL A 163 -20.79 3.04 -16.85
C VAL A 163 -21.10 4.53 -16.62
N PRO A 164 -21.46 5.29 -17.67
CA PRO A 164 -21.98 6.65 -17.51
C PRO A 164 -23.28 6.63 -16.70
N GLN A 165 -23.36 7.50 -15.69
CA GLN A 165 -24.51 7.58 -14.79
C GLN A 165 -25.54 8.59 -15.30
N GLN A 166 -26.82 8.22 -15.21
CA GLN A 166 -27.94 9.11 -15.51
C GLN A 166 -28.61 9.60 -14.22
N ALA A 167 -29.17 10.80 -14.26
CA ALA A 167 -29.90 11.42 -13.17
C ALA A 167 -31.35 11.72 -13.58
N LEU A 168 -32.31 11.56 -12.67
CA LEU A 168 -33.70 11.94 -12.88
C LEU A 168 -33.93 13.33 -12.28
N VAL A 169 -34.12 14.34 -13.15
CA VAL A 169 -34.34 15.72 -12.75
C VAL A 169 -35.74 16.20 -13.11
N VAL A 170 -36.23 17.20 -12.40
CA VAL A 170 -37.49 17.91 -12.69
C VAL A 170 -37.14 19.31 -13.16
N ARG A 171 -37.43 19.61 -14.43
CA ARG A 171 -37.28 20.95 -15.02
C ARG A 171 -38.58 21.31 -15.71
N GLU A 172 -39.02 22.55 -15.57
CA GLU A 172 -40.30 23.06 -16.12
C GLU A 172 -41.54 22.23 -15.73
N GLY A 173 -41.47 21.50 -14.61
CA GLY A 173 -42.54 20.62 -14.12
C GLY A 173 -42.53 19.21 -14.70
N GLU A 174 -41.62 18.89 -15.62
CA GLU A 174 -41.50 17.57 -16.25
C GLU A 174 -40.32 16.77 -15.70
N LYS A 175 -40.50 15.47 -15.51
CA LYS A 175 -39.43 14.54 -15.12
C LYS A 175 -38.65 14.12 -16.35
N MET A 176 -37.34 14.34 -16.35
CA MET A 176 -36.45 14.00 -17.46
C MET A 176 -35.21 13.28 -16.95
N GLN A 177 -34.76 12.28 -17.72
CA GLN A 177 -33.56 11.51 -17.43
C GLN A 177 -32.40 12.08 -18.26
N ILE A 178 -31.42 12.69 -17.59
CA ILE A 178 -30.29 13.37 -18.21
C ILE A 178 -28.97 12.74 -17.79
N ASN A 179 -27.87 13.08 -18.47
CA ASN A 179 -26.55 12.71 -18.02
C ASN A 179 -26.26 13.39 -16.66
N ALA A 180 -25.65 12.67 -15.70
CA ALA A 180 -25.31 13.23 -14.40
C ALA A 180 -24.38 14.46 -14.50
N GLU A 181 -23.57 14.55 -15.55
CA GLU A 181 -22.69 15.70 -15.83
C GLU A 181 -23.46 16.99 -16.16
N GLU A 182 -24.72 16.90 -16.61
CA GLU A 182 -25.58 18.03 -16.98
C GLU A 182 -26.44 18.54 -15.80
N VAL A 183 -26.31 17.93 -14.62
CA VAL A 183 -26.98 18.37 -13.39
C VAL A 183 -26.31 19.65 -12.89
N VAL A 184 -27.09 20.65 -12.49
CA VAL A 184 -26.56 21.94 -12.02
C VAL A 184 -27.08 22.33 -10.64
N VAL A 185 -26.39 23.28 -9.99
CA VAL A 185 -26.83 23.83 -8.70
C VAL A 185 -28.21 24.47 -8.84
N GLY A 186 -29.12 24.14 -7.93
CA GLY A 186 -30.52 24.58 -7.95
C GLY A 186 -31.49 23.63 -8.65
N ASP A 187 -31.03 22.59 -9.38
CA ASP A 187 -31.94 21.61 -9.98
C ASP A 187 -32.76 20.86 -8.91
N LEU A 188 -33.99 20.51 -9.26
CA LEU A 188 -34.82 19.60 -8.47
C LEU A 188 -34.57 18.16 -8.93
N VAL A 189 -33.99 17.32 -8.07
CA VAL A 189 -33.64 15.93 -8.38
C VAL A 189 -34.56 14.98 -7.63
N GLU A 190 -34.98 13.91 -8.30
CA GLU A 190 -35.72 12.81 -7.68
C GLU A 190 -34.84 11.55 -7.63
N VAL A 191 -34.73 10.94 -6.45
CA VAL A 191 -33.99 9.69 -6.23
C VAL A 191 -34.94 8.62 -5.70
N LYS A 192 -34.76 7.38 -6.18
CA LYS A 192 -35.51 6.19 -5.74
C LYS A 192 -34.56 5.08 -5.31
N GLY A 193 -35.06 4.13 -4.53
CA GLY A 193 -34.31 2.95 -4.12
C GLY A 193 -33.65 2.23 -5.31
N GLY A 194 -32.34 2.08 -5.26
CA GLY A 194 -31.48 1.54 -6.31
C GLY A 194 -30.67 2.61 -7.06
N ASP A 195 -31.06 3.88 -7.02
CA ASP A 195 -30.37 4.96 -7.72
C ASP A 195 -29.21 5.51 -6.88
N ARG A 196 -28.15 5.96 -7.57
CA ARG A 196 -27.05 6.70 -6.95
C ARG A 196 -27.36 8.19 -6.97
N VAL A 197 -27.03 8.87 -5.88
CA VAL A 197 -27.28 10.30 -5.71
C VAL A 197 -26.31 11.09 -6.61
N PRO A 198 -26.81 11.92 -7.56
CA PRO A 198 -25.98 12.49 -8.63
C PRO A 198 -25.17 13.73 -8.21
N ALA A 199 -25.54 14.40 -7.12
CA ALA A 199 -24.88 15.61 -6.59
C ALA A 199 -25.23 15.77 -5.09
N ASP A 200 -24.67 16.75 -4.39
CA ASP A 200 -25.14 17.01 -3.01
C ASP A 200 -26.53 17.67 -3.06
N LEU A 201 -27.51 17.07 -2.38
CA LEU A 201 -28.92 17.46 -2.40
C LEU A 201 -29.41 17.88 -1.02
N ARG A 202 -30.17 18.98 -0.96
CA ARG A 202 -30.99 19.36 0.19
C ARG A 202 -32.40 18.80 0.03
N ILE A 203 -32.78 17.85 0.89
CA ILE A 203 -34.06 17.12 0.80
C ILE A 203 -35.24 18.01 1.16
N ILE A 204 -36.19 18.14 0.25
CA ILE A 204 -37.42 18.94 0.46
C ILE A 204 -38.65 18.05 0.68
N SER A 205 -38.60 16.80 0.22
CA SER A 205 -39.65 15.80 0.43
C SER A 205 -39.04 14.41 0.44
N SER A 206 -39.47 13.53 1.34
CA SER A 206 -39.07 12.13 1.34
C SER A 206 -40.20 11.21 1.80
N HIS A 207 -40.23 9.98 1.27
CA HIS A 207 -41.16 8.93 1.63
C HIS A 207 -40.37 7.65 1.90
N GLY A 208 -40.16 7.32 3.17
CA GLY A 208 -39.41 6.13 3.60
C GLY A 208 -37.98 6.07 3.05
N CYS A 209 -37.39 7.21 2.67
CA CYS A 209 -36.09 7.25 2.01
C CYS A 209 -34.96 6.89 2.99
N LYS A 210 -34.13 5.93 2.61
CA LYS A 210 -32.84 5.65 3.27
C LYS A 210 -31.71 5.66 2.26
N VAL A 211 -30.55 6.15 2.70
CA VAL A 211 -29.33 6.20 1.89
C VAL A 211 -28.19 5.48 2.58
N ASP A 212 -27.34 4.84 1.78
CA ASP A 212 -26.09 4.24 2.21
C ASP A 212 -24.97 5.27 2.11
N ASN A 213 -24.50 5.74 3.26
CA ASN A 213 -23.43 6.74 3.39
C ASN A 213 -22.05 6.10 3.60
N SER A 214 -21.90 4.77 3.41
CA SER A 214 -20.64 4.04 3.64
C SER A 214 -19.45 4.67 2.93
N SER A 215 -19.62 5.25 1.75
CA SER A 215 -18.54 5.94 1.03
C SER A 215 -17.98 7.17 1.76
N LEU A 216 -18.78 7.85 2.61
CA LEU A 216 -18.37 9.03 3.38
C LEU A 216 -18.05 8.70 4.83
N THR A 217 -18.86 7.86 5.47
CA THR A 217 -18.77 7.59 6.91
C THR A 217 -18.06 6.27 7.21
N GLY A 218 -17.92 5.39 6.22
CA GLY A 218 -17.52 4.00 6.45
C GLY A 218 -18.63 3.16 7.10
N GLU A 219 -19.86 3.67 7.26
CA GLU A 219 -20.97 2.92 7.85
C GLU A 219 -21.97 2.49 6.78
N SER A 220 -22.23 1.18 6.68
CA SER A 220 -23.16 0.60 5.71
C SER A 220 -24.59 0.47 6.23
N GLU A 221 -24.86 0.96 7.45
CA GLU A 221 -26.23 1.04 7.94
C GLU A 221 -27.00 2.13 7.17
N PRO A 222 -28.13 1.78 6.50
CA PRO A 222 -28.90 2.75 5.75
C PRO A 222 -29.45 3.86 6.66
N GLN A 223 -29.06 5.09 6.36
CA GLN A 223 -29.44 6.27 7.12
C GLN A 223 -30.73 6.89 6.58
N THR A 224 -31.70 7.13 7.47
CA THR A 224 -32.99 7.72 7.08
C THR A 224 -32.82 9.18 6.64
N ARG A 225 -33.55 9.58 5.60
CA ARG A 225 -33.56 10.95 5.07
C ARG A 225 -34.93 11.60 5.24
N SER A 226 -34.96 12.81 5.77
CA SER A 226 -36.19 13.61 6.03
C SER A 226 -35.99 15.07 5.64
N PRO A 227 -37.05 15.83 5.32
CA PRO A 227 -36.91 17.26 5.00
C PRO A 227 -36.49 18.13 6.20
N GLU A 228 -36.77 17.66 7.41
CA GLU A 228 -36.51 18.34 8.68
C GLU A 228 -35.02 18.40 9.03
N PHE A 229 -34.57 19.58 9.47
CA PHE A 229 -33.24 19.77 10.06
C PHE A 229 -33.14 19.05 11.40
N THR A 230 -32.15 18.17 11.56
CA THR A 230 -32.01 17.36 12.78
C THR A 230 -30.70 17.55 13.53
N HIS A 231 -29.66 18.08 12.87
CA HIS A 231 -28.33 18.20 13.48
C HIS A 231 -27.52 19.34 12.87
N GLU A 232 -26.69 19.99 13.67
CA GLU A 232 -25.82 21.10 13.24
C GLU A 232 -24.77 20.65 12.21
N ASN A 233 -24.16 19.48 12.42
CA ASN A 233 -23.21 18.89 11.47
C ASN A 233 -23.94 18.45 10.19
N PRO A 234 -23.59 18.99 9.00
CA PRO A 234 -24.23 18.61 7.75
C PRO A 234 -24.07 17.13 7.42
N LEU A 235 -23.00 16.46 7.88
CA LEU A 235 -22.78 15.03 7.64
C LEU A 235 -23.77 14.12 8.39
N GLU A 236 -24.32 14.61 9.51
CA GLU A 236 -25.20 13.83 10.40
C GLU A 236 -26.68 14.19 10.24
N THR A 237 -26.99 15.39 9.74
CA THR A 237 -28.39 15.78 9.53
C THR A 237 -29.08 14.87 8.52
N ARG A 238 -30.39 14.66 8.69
CA ARG A 238 -31.20 13.78 7.82
C ARG A 238 -31.63 14.44 6.51
N ASN A 239 -31.41 15.74 6.39
CA ASN A 239 -32.00 16.56 5.35
C ASN A 239 -31.03 16.92 4.21
N ILE A 240 -29.88 16.23 4.17
CA ILE A 240 -28.92 16.22 3.07
C ILE A 240 -28.75 14.79 2.53
N CYS A 241 -28.61 14.66 1.22
CA CYS A 241 -28.03 13.50 0.55
C CYS A 241 -26.74 13.92 -0.16
N PHE A 242 -25.74 13.04 -0.19
CA PHE A 242 -24.42 13.37 -0.71
C PHE A 242 -24.17 12.75 -2.07
N PHE A 243 -23.36 13.41 -2.90
CA PHE A 243 -22.85 12.84 -4.13
C PHE A 243 -22.24 11.45 -3.87
N SER A 244 -22.43 10.53 -4.81
CA SER A 244 -21.88 9.17 -4.79
C SER A 244 -22.52 8.21 -3.76
N THR A 245 -23.45 8.64 -2.90
CA THR A 245 -24.19 7.72 -2.00
C THR A 245 -25.34 7.03 -2.75
N ASN A 246 -25.77 5.87 -2.27
CA ASN A 246 -26.83 5.11 -2.91
C ASN A 246 -28.13 5.22 -2.12
N CYS A 247 -29.25 5.48 -2.80
CA CYS A 247 -30.58 5.33 -2.20
C CYS A 247 -30.89 3.84 -2.08
N VAL A 248 -31.04 3.34 -0.85
CA VAL A 248 -31.28 1.91 -0.58
C VAL A 248 -32.75 1.57 -0.77
N GLU A 249 -33.62 2.42 -0.24
CA GLU A 249 -35.07 2.25 -0.29
C GLU A 249 -35.81 3.59 -0.19
N GLY A 250 -37.09 3.57 -0.57
CA GLY A 250 -37.95 4.75 -0.57
C GLY A 250 -37.70 5.68 -1.74
N THR A 251 -38.25 6.88 -1.65
CA THR A 251 -38.10 7.94 -2.65
C THR A 251 -37.88 9.29 -1.98
N ALA A 252 -37.04 10.14 -2.56
CA ALA A 252 -36.85 11.51 -2.09
C ALA A 252 -36.70 12.50 -3.23
N ARG A 253 -37.06 13.75 -2.95
CA ARG A 253 -36.82 14.92 -3.80
C ARG A 253 -35.95 15.92 -3.07
N GLY A 254 -34.98 16.49 -3.75
CA GLY A 254 -34.09 17.49 -3.18
C GLY A 254 -33.56 18.49 -4.21
N ILE A 255 -33.17 19.66 -3.72
CA ILE A 255 -32.53 20.71 -4.50
C ILE A 255 -31.01 20.49 -4.48
N VAL A 256 -30.35 20.57 -5.64
CA VAL A 256 -28.90 20.48 -5.72
C VAL A 256 -28.25 21.71 -5.07
N ILE A 257 -27.38 21.49 -4.09
CA ILE A 257 -26.66 22.55 -3.36
C ILE A 257 -25.18 22.63 -3.74
N ALA A 258 -24.59 21.53 -4.21
CA ALA A 258 -23.22 21.51 -4.73
C ALA A 258 -23.06 20.48 -5.85
N THR A 259 -22.19 20.80 -6.83
CA THR A 259 -21.87 19.96 -8.00
C THR A 259 -20.36 19.81 -8.18
N GLY A 260 -19.93 18.70 -8.79
CA GLY A 260 -18.53 18.41 -9.11
C GLY A 260 -17.59 18.48 -7.90
N ASP A 261 -16.46 19.15 -8.07
CA ASP A 261 -15.41 19.31 -7.04
C ASP A 261 -15.90 20.04 -5.77
N ARG A 262 -17.00 20.80 -5.84
CA ARG A 262 -17.58 21.53 -4.69
C ARG A 262 -18.40 20.65 -3.76
N THR A 263 -18.77 19.44 -4.20
CA THR A 263 -19.44 18.46 -3.34
C THR A 263 -18.54 18.03 -2.19
N VAL A 264 -19.11 17.46 -1.12
CA VAL A 264 -18.32 16.90 -0.01
C VAL A 264 -17.29 15.89 -0.52
N MET A 265 -17.74 14.99 -1.40
CA MET A 265 -16.88 13.96 -2.00
C MET A 265 -15.87 14.53 -2.99
N GLY A 266 -16.24 15.56 -3.75
CA GLY A 266 -15.34 16.27 -4.65
C GLY A 266 -14.20 16.96 -3.90
N ARG A 267 -14.49 17.57 -2.75
CA ARG A 267 -13.47 18.15 -1.86
C ARG A 267 -12.53 17.09 -1.32
N ILE A 268 -13.04 15.93 -0.91
CA ILE A 268 -12.21 14.79 -0.43
C ILE A 268 -11.32 14.26 -1.57
N ALA A 269 -11.87 14.09 -2.78
CA ALA A 269 -11.11 13.65 -3.95
C ALA A 269 -10.03 14.67 -4.35
N THR A 270 -10.34 15.96 -4.28
CA THR A 270 -9.40 17.06 -4.54
C THR A 270 -8.30 17.10 -3.49
N LEU A 271 -8.63 16.94 -2.20
CA LEU A 271 -7.66 16.83 -1.13
C LEU A 271 -6.73 15.63 -1.35
N ALA A 272 -7.29 14.45 -1.61
CA ALA A 272 -6.51 13.24 -1.89
C ALA A 272 -5.60 13.42 -3.11
N SER A 273 -6.07 14.06 -4.17
CA SER A 273 -5.26 14.29 -5.38
C SER A 273 -4.22 15.40 -5.21
N GLY A 274 -4.48 16.37 -4.34
CA GLY A 274 -3.62 17.53 -4.09
C GLY A 274 -2.51 17.27 -3.09
N LEU A 275 -2.61 16.21 -2.28
CA LEU A 275 -1.57 15.79 -1.34
C LEU A 275 -0.31 15.35 -2.08
N GLU A 276 0.84 15.89 -1.66
CA GLU A 276 2.13 15.49 -2.20
C GLU A 276 2.47 14.05 -1.78
N VAL A 277 2.86 13.24 -2.76
CA VAL A 277 3.43 11.91 -2.51
C VAL A 277 4.81 12.12 -1.89
N GLY A 278 5.00 11.63 -0.67
CA GLY A 278 6.29 11.66 0.01
C GLY A 278 7.33 10.78 -0.68
N ARG A 279 8.61 10.90 -0.27
CA ARG A 279 9.65 9.96 -0.69
C ARG A 279 9.46 8.65 0.09
N THR A 280 9.52 7.52 -0.61
CA THR A 280 9.43 6.20 0.03
C THR A 280 10.69 5.90 0.86
N PRO A 281 10.62 5.01 1.87
CA PRO A 281 11.79 4.59 2.63
C PRO A 281 12.93 4.08 1.75
N ILE A 282 12.64 3.20 0.79
CA ILE A 282 13.67 2.68 -0.12
C ILE A 282 14.28 3.78 -1.01
N ALA A 283 13.50 4.74 -1.50
CA ALA A 283 14.05 5.85 -2.28
C ALA A 283 15.00 6.71 -1.44
N MET A 284 14.67 6.98 -0.18
CA MET A 284 15.56 7.68 0.75
C MET A 284 16.86 6.91 1.02
N GLU A 285 16.77 5.58 1.13
CA GLU A 285 17.95 4.72 1.28
C GLU A 285 18.83 4.71 0.03
N ILE A 286 18.23 4.66 -1.16
CA ILE A 286 18.96 4.75 -2.44
C ILE A 286 19.66 6.11 -2.57
N GLU A 287 19.00 7.20 -2.21
CA GLU A 287 19.60 8.55 -2.23
C GLU A 287 20.78 8.66 -1.26
N HIS A 288 20.62 8.18 -0.03
CA HIS A 288 21.71 8.15 0.96
C HIS A 288 22.92 7.36 0.45
N PHE A 289 22.65 6.20 -0.15
CA PHE A 289 23.67 5.36 -0.78
C PHE A 289 24.38 6.09 -1.93
N ILE A 290 23.64 6.72 -2.84
CA ILE A 290 24.21 7.49 -3.96
C ILE A 290 25.10 8.63 -3.44
N GLN A 291 24.66 9.35 -2.41
CA GLN A 291 25.44 10.44 -1.81
C GLN A 291 26.76 9.93 -1.22
N LEU A 292 26.74 8.77 -0.54
CA LEU A 292 27.93 8.16 0.04
C LEU A 292 28.93 7.74 -1.04
N ILE A 293 28.50 7.01 -2.07
CA ILE A 293 29.38 6.56 -3.16
C ILE A 293 29.90 7.74 -3.98
N THR A 294 29.04 8.72 -4.28
CA THR A 294 29.46 9.96 -4.96
C THR A 294 30.53 10.69 -4.14
N GLY A 295 30.37 10.76 -2.81
CA GLY A 295 31.35 11.35 -1.92
C GLY A 295 32.72 10.67 -2.01
N VAL A 296 32.76 9.34 -1.99
CA VAL A 296 34.01 8.55 -2.13
C VAL A 296 34.60 8.72 -3.53
N ALA A 297 33.78 8.65 -4.58
CA ALA A 297 34.21 8.78 -5.97
C ALA A 297 34.87 10.15 -6.24
N VAL A 298 34.24 11.24 -5.79
CA VAL A 298 34.77 12.60 -5.94
C VAL A 298 36.01 12.80 -5.07
N PHE A 299 36.02 12.28 -3.83
CA PHE A 299 37.18 12.37 -2.96
C PHE A 299 38.40 11.69 -3.57
N LEU A 300 38.28 10.44 -4.02
CA LEU A 300 39.36 9.71 -4.67
C LEU A 300 39.76 10.37 -5.99
N GLY A 301 38.79 10.72 -6.84
CA GLY A 301 39.04 11.37 -8.13
C GLY A 301 39.84 12.67 -7.99
N VAL A 302 39.41 13.60 -7.13
CA VAL A 302 40.10 14.88 -6.93
C VAL A 302 41.44 14.70 -6.24
N SER A 303 41.53 13.82 -5.24
CA SER A 303 42.80 13.58 -4.52
C SER A 303 43.88 13.03 -5.47
N PHE A 304 43.51 12.08 -6.32
CA PHE A 304 44.44 11.49 -7.30
C PHE A 304 44.69 12.41 -8.49
N PHE A 305 43.73 13.25 -8.88
CA PHE A 305 43.96 14.33 -9.84
C PHE A 305 45.06 15.28 -9.34
N VAL A 306 44.94 15.79 -8.11
CA VAL A 306 45.97 16.67 -7.50
C VAL A 306 47.30 15.93 -7.36
N LEU A 307 47.27 14.67 -6.92
CA LEU A 307 48.49 13.85 -6.81
C LEU A 307 49.17 13.66 -8.17
N SER A 308 48.41 13.43 -9.24
CA SER A 308 48.96 13.29 -10.59
C SER A 308 49.66 14.57 -11.07
N LEU A 309 49.08 15.74 -10.79
CA LEU A 309 49.74 17.01 -11.10
C LEU A 309 51.04 17.20 -10.29
N ILE A 310 51.06 16.79 -9.02
CA ILE A 310 52.27 16.83 -8.18
C ILE A 310 53.36 15.89 -8.70
N LEU A 311 52.97 14.72 -9.22
CA LEU A 311 53.89 13.73 -9.80
C LEU A 311 54.40 14.13 -11.21
N GLY A 312 53.95 15.26 -11.75
CA GLY A 312 54.45 15.83 -13.01
C GLY A 312 53.67 15.42 -14.26
N TYR A 313 52.48 14.84 -14.11
CA TYR A 313 51.60 14.53 -15.25
C TYR A 313 51.01 15.80 -15.87
N SER A 314 50.71 15.74 -17.17
CA SER A 314 50.04 16.82 -17.88
C SER A 314 48.60 16.99 -17.41
N TRP A 315 48.04 18.18 -17.62
CA TRP A 315 46.62 18.46 -17.31
C TRP A 315 45.66 17.50 -18.03
N LEU A 316 45.98 17.13 -19.27
CA LEU A 316 45.15 16.23 -20.06
C LEU A 316 45.14 14.81 -19.47
N GLU A 317 46.31 14.28 -19.13
CA GLU A 317 46.44 12.96 -18.48
C GLU A 317 45.76 12.94 -17.11
N ALA A 318 45.94 14.00 -16.32
CA ALA A 318 45.28 14.15 -15.03
C ALA A 318 43.75 14.10 -15.17
N VAL A 319 43.18 14.78 -16.17
CA VAL A 319 41.74 14.72 -16.47
C VAL A 319 41.31 13.31 -16.89
N ILE A 320 42.09 12.61 -17.72
CA ILE A 320 41.78 11.23 -18.12
C ILE A 320 41.79 10.29 -16.90
N PHE A 321 42.74 10.44 -15.98
CA PHE A 321 42.76 9.66 -14.74
C PHE A 321 41.58 9.97 -13.84
N LEU A 322 41.19 11.24 -13.73
CA LEU A 322 39.99 11.64 -12.99
C LEU A 322 38.74 10.95 -13.55
N ILE A 323 38.58 10.90 -14.87
CA ILE A 323 37.46 10.19 -15.53
C ILE A 323 37.53 8.70 -15.19
N GLY A 324 38.69 8.05 -15.38
CA GLY A 324 38.85 6.62 -15.10
C GLY A 324 38.52 6.25 -13.66
N ILE A 325 38.95 7.06 -12.69
CA ILE A 325 38.65 6.84 -11.26
C ILE A 325 37.16 7.06 -10.96
N ILE A 326 36.53 8.07 -11.55
CA ILE A 326 35.09 8.30 -11.35
C ILE A 326 34.29 7.13 -11.92
N VAL A 327 34.58 6.70 -13.15
CA VAL A 327 33.91 5.56 -13.81
C VAL A 327 34.09 4.30 -12.96
N ALA A 328 35.31 3.95 -12.56
CA ALA A 328 35.59 2.77 -11.73
C ALA A 328 34.92 2.82 -10.32
N ASN A 329 34.46 3.99 -9.85
CA ASN A 329 33.74 4.09 -8.58
C ASN A 329 32.22 4.01 -8.71
N VAL A 330 31.66 4.25 -9.90
CA VAL A 330 30.21 4.29 -10.08
C VAL A 330 29.74 2.90 -10.49
N PRO A 331 28.96 2.18 -9.68
CA PRO A 331 28.50 0.84 -10.06
C PRO A 331 27.36 0.94 -11.08
N GLU A 332 27.67 0.93 -12.38
CA GLU A 332 26.70 1.26 -13.43
C GLU A 332 25.53 0.26 -13.52
N GLY A 333 25.80 -1.02 -13.25
CA GLY A 333 24.79 -2.08 -13.26
C GLY A 333 23.83 -2.05 -12.06
N LEU A 334 24.19 -1.36 -10.97
CA LEU A 334 23.49 -1.52 -9.70
C LEU A 334 22.06 -0.98 -9.72
N LEU A 335 21.82 0.17 -10.35
CA LEU A 335 20.48 0.75 -10.41
C LEU A 335 19.50 -0.17 -11.17
N ALA A 336 19.96 -0.75 -12.28
CA ALA A 336 19.18 -1.72 -13.05
C ALA A 336 18.92 -2.97 -12.20
N THR A 337 19.94 -3.47 -11.50
CA THR A 337 19.83 -4.63 -10.60
C THR A 337 18.80 -4.40 -9.49
N VAL A 338 18.86 -3.29 -8.75
CA VAL A 338 17.87 -2.96 -7.70
C VAL A 338 16.46 -2.95 -8.26
N THR A 339 16.27 -2.35 -9.45
CA THR A 339 14.97 -2.25 -10.10
C THR A 339 14.42 -3.61 -10.54
N VAL A 340 15.29 -4.50 -11.06
CA VAL A 340 14.92 -5.89 -11.37
C VAL A 340 14.57 -6.65 -10.09
N CYS A 341 15.37 -6.53 -9.04
CA CYS A 341 15.14 -7.19 -7.75
C CYS A 341 13.76 -6.82 -7.17
N LEU A 342 13.41 -5.53 -7.17
CA LEU A 342 12.08 -5.06 -6.75
C LEU A 342 10.95 -5.62 -7.64
N THR A 343 11.16 -5.63 -8.96
CA THR A 343 10.19 -6.17 -9.93
C THR A 343 9.92 -7.66 -9.71
N LEU A 344 10.96 -8.44 -9.41
CA LEU A 344 10.82 -9.87 -9.13
C LEU A 344 9.98 -10.12 -7.87
N THR A 345 10.21 -9.34 -6.82
CA THR A 345 9.42 -9.41 -5.58
C THR A 345 7.98 -8.93 -5.82
N ALA A 346 7.77 -7.85 -6.56
CA ALA A 346 6.43 -7.39 -6.96
C ALA A 346 5.65 -8.47 -7.73
N LYS A 347 6.30 -9.17 -8.66
CA LYS A 347 5.68 -10.31 -9.36
C LYS A 347 5.35 -11.47 -8.43
N ARG A 348 6.17 -11.73 -7.41
CA ARG A 348 5.91 -12.77 -6.41
C ARG A 348 4.70 -12.44 -5.55
N MET A 349 4.54 -11.18 -5.15
CA MET A 349 3.36 -10.70 -4.42
C MET A 349 2.10 -10.71 -5.30
N ALA A 350 2.21 -10.31 -6.57
CA ALA A 350 1.08 -10.35 -7.49
C ALA A 350 0.52 -11.77 -7.71
N ARG A 351 1.38 -12.80 -7.67
CA ARG A 351 0.95 -14.22 -7.69
C ARG A 351 0.17 -14.64 -6.44
N LYS A 352 0.32 -13.90 -5.34
CA LYS A 352 -0.42 -14.05 -4.08
C LYS A 352 -1.54 -13.01 -3.97
N ASN A 353 -2.11 -12.56 -5.10
CA ASN A 353 -3.20 -11.57 -5.20
C ASN A 353 -2.91 -10.19 -4.59
N CYS A 354 -1.64 -9.87 -4.33
CA CYS A 354 -1.23 -8.58 -3.79
C CYS A 354 -0.57 -7.77 -4.92
N LEU A 355 -1.35 -6.87 -5.54
CA LEU A 355 -0.92 -6.07 -6.69
C LEU A 355 -0.26 -4.78 -6.22
N VAL A 356 0.95 -4.53 -6.69
CA VAL A 356 1.71 -3.32 -6.36
C VAL A 356 1.66 -2.33 -7.52
N LYS A 357 1.27 -1.07 -7.26
CA LYS A 357 1.27 0.02 -8.23
C LYS A 357 2.61 0.75 -8.29
N ASN A 358 3.27 0.95 -7.15
CA ASN A 358 4.61 1.53 -7.10
C ASN A 358 5.63 0.49 -6.66
N LEU A 359 6.65 0.19 -7.48
CA LEU A 359 7.66 -0.83 -7.16
C LEU A 359 8.37 -0.60 -5.83
N GLU A 360 8.52 0.66 -5.42
CA GLU A 360 9.13 1.03 -4.14
C GLU A 360 8.26 0.66 -2.93
N ALA A 361 6.94 0.56 -3.11
CA ALA A 361 6.01 0.18 -2.05
C ALA A 361 6.22 -1.27 -1.56
N VAL A 362 6.86 -2.12 -2.38
CA VAL A 362 7.23 -3.49 -2.01
C VAL A 362 8.07 -3.53 -0.73
N GLU A 363 9.08 -2.68 -0.63
CA GLU A 363 9.96 -2.64 0.55
C GLU A 363 9.32 -1.87 1.71
N THR A 364 8.53 -0.84 1.39
CA THR A 364 7.92 0.05 2.39
C THR A 364 7.10 -0.72 3.42
N LEU A 365 6.39 -1.78 2.98
CA LEU A 365 5.62 -2.63 3.88
C LEU A 365 6.50 -3.42 4.88
N GLY A 366 7.71 -3.81 4.48
CA GLY A 366 8.68 -4.46 5.36
C GLY A 366 9.26 -3.53 6.43
N SER A 367 9.32 -2.24 6.11
CA SER A 367 9.80 -1.15 6.97
C SER A 367 8.70 -0.50 7.81
N THR A 368 7.45 -0.91 7.61
CA THR A 368 6.29 -0.38 8.33
C THR A 368 6.38 -0.68 9.83
N SER A 369 6.21 0.36 10.64
CA SER A 369 6.16 0.25 12.10
C SER A 369 4.76 0.46 12.68
N THR A 370 3.88 1.13 11.94
CA THR A 370 2.50 1.39 12.33
C THR A 370 1.54 1.11 11.18
N ILE A 371 0.45 0.38 11.45
CA ILE A 371 -0.66 0.19 10.53
C ILE A 371 -1.87 0.95 11.08
N CYS A 372 -2.41 1.88 10.29
CA CYS A 372 -3.69 2.51 10.52
C CYS A 372 -4.74 1.83 9.65
N SER A 373 -5.65 1.08 10.26
CA SER A 373 -6.66 0.32 9.52
C SER A 373 -8.04 0.91 9.70
N ASP A 374 -8.78 1.06 8.60
CA ASP A 374 -10.22 1.20 8.67
C ASP A 374 -10.86 -0.09 9.19
N LYS A 375 -12.07 0.03 9.75
CA LYS A 375 -12.83 -1.10 10.29
C LYS A 375 -13.72 -1.72 9.22
N THR A 376 -14.62 -0.94 8.61
CA THR A 376 -15.69 -1.47 7.76
C THR A 376 -15.13 -1.89 6.42
N GLY A 377 -15.39 -3.12 5.97
CA GLY A 377 -14.95 -3.58 4.65
C GLY A 377 -13.46 -3.82 4.49
N THR A 378 -12.65 -3.34 5.43
CA THR A 378 -11.22 -3.65 5.56
C THR A 378 -11.00 -4.78 6.58
N LEU A 379 -11.23 -4.53 7.87
CA LEU A 379 -11.13 -5.55 8.92
C LEU A 379 -12.38 -6.44 8.95
N THR A 380 -13.55 -5.85 8.72
CA THR A 380 -14.82 -6.55 8.66
C THR A 380 -15.25 -6.87 7.23
N GLN A 381 -16.25 -7.73 7.10
CA GLN A 381 -16.77 -8.19 5.81
C GLN A 381 -17.66 -7.16 5.11
N ASN A 382 -17.95 -6.02 5.77
CA ASN A 382 -18.96 -5.05 5.35
C ASN A 382 -20.33 -5.70 5.07
N ARG A 383 -20.73 -6.63 5.94
CA ARG A 383 -21.96 -7.39 5.79
C ARG A 383 -22.55 -7.78 7.13
N MET A 384 -23.71 -7.23 7.43
CA MET A 384 -24.49 -7.63 8.60
C MET A 384 -24.75 -9.14 8.60
N THR A 385 -24.36 -9.81 9.68
CA THR A 385 -24.40 -11.27 9.83
C THR A 385 -24.86 -11.59 11.26
N VAL A 386 -25.71 -12.60 11.43
CA VAL A 386 -26.16 -13.04 12.76
C VAL A 386 -24.96 -13.58 13.53
N ALA A 387 -24.76 -13.07 14.75
CA ALA A 387 -23.59 -13.38 15.58
C ALA A 387 -23.99 -14.25 16.77
N HIS A 388 -24.96 -13.82 17.57
CA HIS A 388 -25.46 -14.60 18.69
C HIS A 388 -26.98 -14.73 18.67
N MET A 389 -27.47 -15.75 19.37
CA MET A 389 -28.89 -16.02 19.56
C MET A 389 -29.11 -16.37 21.02
N TRP A 390 -30.18 -15.84 21.62
CA TRP A 390 -30.57 -16.20 22.99
C TRP A 390 -31.90 -16.95 22.96
N PHE A 391 -31.88 -18.22 23.34
CA PHE A 391 -33.06 -19.06 23.52
C PHE A 391 -32.75 -20.14 24.57
N ASP A 392 -33.78 -20.76 25.16
CA ASP A 392 -33.60 -21.74 26.24
C ASP A 392 -32.73 -21.23 27.41
N ASN A 393 -32.76 -19.91 27.66
CA ASN A 393 -31.93 -19.21 28.66
C ASN A 393 -30.41 -19.37 28.47
N GLN A 394 -29.95 -19.56 27.22
CA GLN A 394 -28.54 -19.67 26.86
C GLN A 394 -28.21 -18.79 25.67
N ILE A 395 -26.98 -18.26 25.65
CA ILE A 395 -26.42 -17.56 24.49
C ILE A 395 -25.74 -18.59 23.61
N HIS A 396 -26.11 -18.60 22.33
CA HIS A 396 -25.57 -19.47 21.29
C HIS A 396 -24.83 -18.62 20.26
N GLU A 397 -23.58 -18.98 19.97
CA GLU A 397 -22.77 -18.34 18.93
C GLU A 397 -23.04 -18.96 17.56
N ALA A 398 -23.25 -18.11 16.55
CA ALA A 398 -23.39 -18.49 15.15
C ALA A 398 -22.06 -18.33 14.41
N ASP A 399 -21.90 -19.08 13.32
CA ASP A 399 -20.75 -18.92 12.44
C ASP A 399 -20.85 -17.62 11.61
N THR A 400 -19.96 -16.67 11.91
CA THR A 400 -19.87 -15.37 11.25
C THR A 400 -18.83 -15.33 10.11
N THR A 401 -18.08 -16.41 9.91
CA THR A 401 -17.00 -16.47 8.90
C THR A 401 -17.56 -16.57 7.48
N GLU A 402 -16.83 -16.00 6.51
CA GLU A 402 -17.27 -15.97 5.11
C GLU A 402 -17.23 -17.34 4.41
N ASP A 403 -16.36 -18.22 4.89
CA ASP A 403 -16.10 -19.58 4.42
C ASP A 403 -16.78 -20.66 5.28
N GLN A 404 -17.47 -20.25 6.35
CA GLN A 404 -18.20 -21.12 7.27
C GLN A 404 -17.31 -22.14 8.00
N SER A 405 -16.15 -21.67 8.48
CA SER A 405 -15.16 -22.44 9.23
C SER A 405 -15.34 -22.37 10.75
N GLY A 406 -16.35 -21.65 11.23
CA GLY A 406 -16.55 -21.32 12.65
C GLY A 406 -17.30 -22.39 13.45
N ALA A 407 -17.61 -22.06 14.70
CA ALA A 407 -18.33 -22.95 15.60
C ALA A 407 -19.81 -23.10 15.19
N THR A 408 -20.33 -24.32 15.30
CA THR A 408 -21.76 -24.60 15.09
C THR A 408 -22.50 -24.65 16.43
N PHE A 409 -23.73 -24.11 16.47
CA PHE A 409 -24.62 -24.23 17.63
C PHE A 409 -25.61 -25.41 17.51
N ASP A 410 -26.26 -25.77 18.62
CA ASP A 410 -27.25 -26.84 18.65
C ASP A 410 -28.55 -26.43 17.94
N LYS A 411 -28.91 -27.18 16.90
CA LYS A 411 -30.11 -26.96 16.08
C LYS A 411 -31.27 -27.90 16.44
N ARG A 412 -31.10 -28.75 17.46
CA ARG A 412 -32.09 -29.80 17.81
C ARG A 412 -33.23 -29.29 18.67
N SER A 413 -33.05 -28.19 19.39
CA SER A 413 -34.09 -27.64 20.27
C SER A 413 -35.36 -27.28 19.49
N PRO A 414 -36.55 -27.69 19.97
CA PRO A 414 -37.82 -27.22 19.40
C PRO A 414 -37.95 -25.68 19.46
N THR A 415 -37.33 -25.04 20.45
CA THR A 415 -37.29 -23.58 20.59
C THR A 415 -36.56 -22.93 19.41
N TRP A 416 -35.43 -23.50 18.98
CA TRP A 416 -34.73 -23.06 17.77
C TRP A 416 -35.59 -23.21 16.50
N THR A 417 -36.34 -24.30 16.39
CA THR A 417 -37.24 -24.51 15.24
C THR A 417 -38.33 -23.43 15.18
N ALA A 418 -38.88 -23.03 16.33
CA ALA A 418 -39.81 -21.90 16.40
C ALA A 418 -39.11 -20.58 16.04
N LEU A 419 -37.92 -20.32 16.60
CA LEU A 419 -37.17 -19.08 16.39
C LEU A 419 -36.76 -18.88 14.92
N SER A 420 -36.20 -19.92 14.31
CA SER A 420 -35.80 -19.93 12.90
C SER A 420 -36.98 -19.74 11.95
N ARG A 421 -38.16 -20.32 12.28
CA ARG A 421 -39.39 -20.08 11.54
C ARG A 421 -39.83 -18.62 11.63
N ILE A 422 -39.81 -18.00 12.81
CA ILE A 422 -40.16 -16.57 12.97
C ILE A 422 -39.21 -15.70 12.12
N ALA A 423 -37.90 -15.94 12.21
CA ALA A 423 -36.90 -15.20 11.46
C ALA A 423 -37.01 -15.38 9.93
N GLY A 424 -37.41 -16.56 9.47
CA GLY A 424 -37.64 -16.86 8.05
C GLY A 424 -38.95 -16.26 7.51
N LEU A 425 -40.04 -16.32 8.28
CA LEU A 425 -41.38 -15.89 7.85
C LEU A 425 -41.62 -14.38 8.02
N CYS A 426 -41.26 -13.81 9.17
CA CYS A 426 -41.42 -12.39 9.48
C CYS A 426 -40.26 -11.58 8.87
N ASN A 427 -40.05 -11.71 7.56
CA ASN A 427 -38.90 -11.14 6.85
C ASN A 427 -39.25 -10.88 5.38
N ARG A 428 -38.91 -9.69 4.86
CA ARG A 428 -39.21 -9.29 3.47
C ARG A 428 -38.00 -9.46 2.53
N ALA A 429 -36.80 -9.72 3.06
CA ALA A 429 -35.62 -9.93 2.24
C ALA A 429 -35.75 -11.18 1.35
N VAL A 430 -35.26 -11.07 0.11
CA VAL A 430 -35.20 -12.15 -0.87
C VAL A 430 -33.85 -12.15 -1.60
N PHE A 431 -33.39 -13.31 -2.08
CA PHE A 431 -32.21 -13.38 -2.95
C PHE A 431 -32.53 -12.86 -4.35
N LYS A 432 -31.57 -12.19 -5.00
CA LYS A 432 -31.68 -11.84 -6.41
C LYS A 432 -31.63 -13.09 -7.30
N ALA A 433 -32.27 -13.01 -8.47
CA ALA A 433 -32.33 -14.14 -9.41
C ALA A 433 -30.94 -14.51 -9.98
N GLY A 434 -30.73 -15.79 -10.31
CA GLY A 434 -29.53 -16.27 -11.02
C GLY A 434 -28.30 -16.53 -10.14
N GLN A 435 -28.44 -16.55 -8.81
CA GLN A 435 -27.30 -16.65 -7.87
C GLN A 435 -27.16 -18.01 -7.18
N GLU A 436 -27.77 -19.07 -7.72
CA GLU A 436 -27.79 -20.41 -7.10
C GLU A 436 -26.39 -21.05 -6.97
N ASN A 437 -25.48 -20.74 -7.91
CA ASN A 437 -24.10 -21.24 -7.94
C ASN A 437 -23.15 -20.48 -6.99
N ILE A 438 -23.60 -19.40 -6.35
CA ILE A 438 -22.81 -18.58 -5.43
C ILE A 438 -23.07 -19.05 -3.99
N SER A 439 -22.07 -19.00 -3.11
CA SER A 439 -22.25 -19.31 -1.68
C SER A 439 -23.27 -18.37 -1.04
N VAL A 440 -24.09 -18.90 -0.12
CA VAL A 440 -25.23 -18.16 0.49
C VAL A 440 -24.79 -16.82 1.08
N SER A 441 -23.64 -16.80 1.76
CA SER A 441 -23.07 -15.61 2.39
C SER A 441 -22.77 -14.49 1.37
N LYS A 442 -22.35 -14.85 0.15
CA LYS A 442 -21.99 -13.91 -0.94
C LYS A 442 -23.13 -13.59 -1.91
N ARG A 443 -24.30 -14.22 -1.77
CA ARG A 443 -25.49 -13.86 -2.58
C ARG A 443 -25.98 -12.46 -2.25
N ASP A 444 -26.36 -11.72 -3.26
CA ASP A 444 -27.03 -10.43 -3.12
C ASP A 444 -28.48 -10.64 -2.69
N THR A 445 -28.94 -9.74 -1.84
CA THR A 445 -30.29 -9.71 -1.32
C THR A 445 -30.97 -8.41 -1.71
N ALA A 446 -32.30 -8.46 -1.87
CA ALA A 446 -33.16 -7.30 -1.92
C ALA A 446 -33.90 -7.22 -0.58
N GLY A 447 -33.62 -6.18 0.22
CA GLY A 447 -34.12 -6.00 1.58
C GLY A 447 -33.10 -5.22 2.41
N ASP A 448 -33.46 -4.83 3.63
CA ASP A 448 -32.50 -4.15 4.53
C ASP A 448 -31.41 -5.13 5.04
N ALA A 449 -30.34 -4.57 5.61
CA ALA A 449 -29.19 -5.34 6.06
C ALA A 449 -29.54 -6.35 7.17
N SER A 450 -30.42 -5.98 8.11
CA SER A 450 -30.82 -6.86 9.21
C SER A 450 -31.69 -8.02 8.72
N GLU A 451 -32.64 -7.74 7.84
CA GLU A 451 -33.45 -8.78 7.20
C GLU A 451 -32.62 -9.72 6.32
N SER A 452 -31.65 -9.17 5.60
CA SER A 452 -30.71 -9.93 4.78
C SER A 452 -29.83 -10.86 5.62
N ALA A 453 -29.35 -10.40 6.79
CA ALA A 453 -28.59 -11.20 7.74
C ALA A 453 -29.40 -12.40 8.24
N LEU A 454 -30.65 -12.16 8.64
CA LEU A 454 -31.57 -13.21 9.08
C LEU A 454 -31.86 -14.19 7.95
N LEU A 455 -32.14 -13.72 6.73
CA LEU A 455 -32.39 -14.57 5.57
C LEU A 455 -31.22 -15.53 5.31
N LYS A 456 -29.99 -15.01 5.30
CA LYS A 456 -28.77 -15.79 5.10
C LYS A 456 -28.55 -16.81 6.22
N CYS A 457 -28.75 -16.40 7.48
CA CYS A 457 -28.63 -17.30 8.64
C CYS A 457 -29.59 -18.49 8.56
N ILE A 458 -30.87 -18.24 8.23
CA ILE A 458 -31.87 -19.32 8.13
C ILE A 458 -31.63 -20.18 6.89
N GLU A 459 -31.24 -19.60 5.76
CA GLU A 459 -30.90 -20.37 4.54
C GLU A 459 -29.72 -21.33 4.79
N LEU A 460 -28.70 -20.89 5.53
CA LEU A 460 -27.55 -21.71 5.94
C LEU A 460 -27.92 -22.78 6.97
N SER A 461 -28.78 -22.43 7.94
CA SER A 461 -29.03 -23.29 9.10
C SER A 461 -30.18 -24.28 8.92
N CYS A 462 -31.20 -23.92 8.16
CA CYS A 462 -32.48 -24.64 8.06
C CYS A 462 -32.86 -25.02 6.62
N GLY A 463 -32.02 -24.69 5.63
CA GLY A 463 -32.30 -24.89 4.21
C GLY A 463 -33.19 -23.79 3.62
N SER A 464 -33.80 -24.05 2.46
CA SER A 464 -34.42 -22.99 1.65
C SER A 464 -35.55 -22.24 2.34
N VAL A 465 -35.33 -20.95 2.59
CA VAL A 465 -36.33 -20.04 3.19
C VAL A 465 -37.49 -19.81 2.23
N ARG A 466 -37.24 -19.84 0.92
CA ARG A 466 -38.31 -19.76 -0.09
C ARG A 466 -39.32 -20.89 0.08
N LYS A 467 -38.85 -22.14 0.18
CA LYS A 467 -39.72 -23.30 0.44
C LYS A 467 -40.40 -23.22 1.80
N MET A 468 -39.74 -22.65 2.82
CA MET A 468 -40.36 -22.42 4.13
C MET A 468 -41.53 -21.43 4.04
N ARG A 469 -41.36 -20.33 3.31
CA ARG A 469 -42.41 -19.32 3.09
C ARG A 469 -43.54 -19.85 2.22
N ASP A 470 -43.24 -20.65 1.19
CA ASP A 470 -44.26 -21.27 0.32
C ASP A 470 -45.15 -22.25 1.11
N ARG A 471 -44.57 -22.97 2.07
CA ARG A 471 -45.29 -23.89 2.97
C ARG A 471 -46.09 -23.20 4.08
N ASN A 472 -45.81 -21.92 4.35
CA ASN A 472 -46.53 -21.12 5.32
C ASN A 472 -47.01 -19.81 4.67
N PRO A 473 -48.03 -19.88 3.79
CA PRO A 473 -48.54 -18.73 3.06
C PRO A 473 -48.88 -17.56 3.99
N LYS A 474 -48.41 -16.36 3.63
CA LYS A 474 -48.67 -15.13 4.36
C LYS A 474 -50.08 -14.63 4.04
N VAL A 475 -50.91 -14.42 5.06
CA VAL A 475 -52.31 -13.94 4.92
C VAL A 475 -52.49 -12.47 5.31
N ALA A 476 -51.64 -11.94 6.18
CA ALA A 476 -51.60 -10.52 6.55
C ALA A 476 -50.20 -10.11 7.01
N GLU A 477 -49.87 -8.84 6.85
CA GLU A 477 -48.63 -8.25 7.37
C GLU A 477 -48.82 -6.81 7.84
N ILE A 478 -48.09 -6.46 8.89
CA ILE A 478 -47.85 -5.10 9.31
C ILE A 478 -46.34 -4.86 9.11
N PRO A 479 -45.94 -4.04 8.11
CA PRO A 479 -44.55 -3.75 7.86
C PRO A 479 -43.96 -2.96 9.05
N PHE A 480 -42.63 -3.00 9.18
CA PHE A 480 -41.95 -2.23 10.22
C PHE A 480 -42.26 -0.73 10.09
N ASN A 481 -42.64 -0.10 11.19
CA ASN A 481 -42.82 1.34 11.31
C ASN A 481 -42.10 1.85 12.56
N SER A 482 -41.41 2.99 12.45
CA SER A 482 -40.70 3.69 13.52
C SER A 482 -41.57 3.99 14.75
N THR A 483 -42.88 4.22 14.57
CA THR A 483 -43.81 4.45 15.68
C THR A 483 -44.08 3.18 16.48
N ASN A 484 -44.29 2.06 15.77
CA ASN A 484 -44.65 0.78 16.38
C ASN A 484 -43.41 0.02 16.88
N LYS A 485 -42.26 0.19 16.22
CA LYS A 485 -40.97 -0.50 16.48
C LYS A 485 -41.01 -2.03 16.41
N TYR A 486 -42.01 -2.58 15.74
CA TYR A 486 -42.11 -4.00 15.42
C TYR A 486 -42.63 -4.22 14.00
N GLN A 487 -42.39 -5.42 13.49
CA GLN A 487 -42.95 -5.97 12.26
C GLN A 487 -43.70 -7.25 12.62
N LEU A 488 -44.86 -7.45 12.00
CA LEU A 488 -45.72 -8.59 12.26
C LEU A 488 -46.22 -9.20 10.96
N SER A 489 -46.39 -10.53 10.94
CA SER A 489 -47.11 -11.21 9.87
C SER A 489 -47.87 -12.42 10.40
N ILE A 490 -48.96 -12.76 9.70
CA ILE A 490 -49.82 -13.91 10.01
C ILE A 490 -49.72 -14.89 8.85
N HIS A 491 -49.56 -16.17 9.17
CA HIS A 491 -49.34 -17.24 8.20
C HIS A 491 -50.26 -18.43 8.46
N GLU A 492 -50.64 -19.14 7.39
CA GLU A 492 -51.21 -20.50 7.53
C GLU A 492 -50.11 -21.46 8.01
N ARG A 493 -50.40 -22.36 8.97
CA ARG A 493 -49.43 -23.35 9.46
C ARG A 493 -49.33 -24.56 8.54
N GLU A 494 -48.11 -25.01 8.27
CA GLU A 494 -47.82 -26.27 7.55
C GLU A 494 -48.45 -27.48 8.27
N ASP A 495 -48.27 -27.61 9.58
CA ASP A 495 -48.70 -28.79 10.35
C ASP A 495 -50.22 -28.90 10.53
N SER A 496 -50.94 -27.77 10.42
CA SER A 496 -52.39 -27.70 10.59
C SER A 496 -52.93 -26.52 9.79
N PRO A 497 -53.32 -26.75 8.51
CA PRO A 497 -53.76 -25.70 7.60
C PRO A 497 -55.03 -24.96 8.04
N GLN A 498 -55.72 -25.45 9.08
CA GLN A 498 -56.88 -24.77 9.69
C GLN A 498 -56.48 -23.79 10.80
N SER A 499 -55.20 -23.69 11.12
CA SER A 499 -54.67 -22.83 12.18
C SER A 499 -53.71 -21.78 11.61
N HIS A 500 -53.77 -20.60 12.21
CA HIS A 500 -52.91 -19.47 11.85
C HIS A 500 -51.83 -19.29 12.92
N VAL A 501 -50.63 -18.91 12.49
CA VAL A 501 -49.56 -18.47 13.38
C VAL A 501 -49.28 -16.99 13.13
N LEU A 502 -49.31 -16.22 14.20
CA LEU A 502 -48.86 -14.83 14.21
C LEU A 502 -47.39 -14.84 14.64
N VAL A 503 -46.55 -14.17 13.87
CA VAL A 503 -45.12 -14.01 14.14
C VAL A 503 -44.77 -12.53 14.18
N MET A 504 -43.93 -12.13 15.13
CA MET A 504 -43.54 -10.72 15.31
C MET A 504 -42.05 -10.63 15.67
N LYS A 505 -41.39 -9.60 15.13
CA LYS A 505 -40.03 -9.22 15.49
C LYS A 505 -39.92 -7.71 15.69
N GLY A 506 -38.97 -7.26 16.49
CA GLY A 506 -38.81 -5.82 16.74
C GLY A 506 -37.73 -5.50 17.77
N ALA A 507 -37.76 -4.27 18.28
CA ALA A 507 -36.87 -3.85 19.36
C ALA A 507 -37.07 -4.77 20.60
N PRO A 508 -36.00 -5.29 21.22
CA PRO A 508 -36.08 -6.30 22.28
C PRO A 508 -37.05 -5.93 23.40
N GLU A 509 -36.95 -4.71 23.92
CA GLU A 509 -37.79 -4.19 25.00
C GLU A 509 -39.28 -4.11 24.60
N ARG A 510 -39.54 -3.72 23.35
CA ARG A 510 -40.92 -3.60 22.82
C ARG A 510 -41.58 -4.94 22.58
N ILE A 511 -40.79 -5.95 22.25
CA ILE A 511 -41.29 -7.32 22.08
C ILE A 511 -41.57 -7.94 23.43
N LEU A 512 -40.68 -7.74 24.41
CA LEU A 512 -40.86 -8.27 25.77
C LEU A 512 -42.14 -7.71 26.42
N ASP A 513 -42.40 -6.40 26.31
CA ASP A 513 -43.61 -5.73 26.84
C ASP A 513 -44.92 -6.33 26.31
N ARG A 514 -44.89 -6.99 25.14
CA ARG A 514 -46.06 -7.60 24.49
C ARG A 514 -46.20 -9.09 24.78
N CYS A 515 -45.25 -9.69 25.49
CA CYS A 515 -45.24 -11.13 25.77
C CYS A 515 -45.71 -11.42 27.20
N SER A 516 -46.42 -12.52 27.39
CA SER A 516 -46.82 -13.02 28.72
C SER A 516 -46.30 -14.42 29.03
N THR A 517 -45.80 -15.12 28.02
CA THR A 517 -45.17 -16.45 28.14
C THR A 517 -43.86 -16.47 27.37
N ILE A 518 -42.98 -17.42 27.66
CA ILE A 518 -41.74 -17.68 26.94
C ILE A 518 -41.63 -19.18 26.61
N LEU A 519 -41.04 -19.49 25.45
CA LEU A 519 -40.80 -20.85 25.01
C LEU A 519 -39.45 -21.36 25.54
N VAL A 520 -39.48 -22.42 26.36
CA VAL A 520 -38.27 -23.08 26.89
C VAL A 520 -38.35 -24.57 26.60
N GLN A 521 -37.38 -25.09 25.85
CA GLN A 521 -37.29 -26.47 25.37
C GLN A 521 -38.60 -26.98 24.74
N GLY A 522 -39.30 -26.12 24.01
CA GLY A 522 -40.58 -26.41 23.37
C GLY A 522 -41.84 -26.33 24.27
N LYS A 523 -41.71 -25.93 25.54
CA LYS A 523 -42.84 -25.70 26.45
C LYS A 523 -43.05 -24.21 26.70
N GLU A 524 -44.29 -23.76 26.64
CA GLU A 524 -44.65 -22.38 27.01
C GLU A 524 -44.75 -22.27 28.53
N ILE A 525 -43.91 -21.43 29.13
CA ILE A 525 -43.95 -21.10 30.56
C ILE A 525 -44.34 -19.62 30.75
N PRO A 526 -44.95 -19.23 31.89
CA PRO A 526 -45.21 -17.83 32.19
C PRO A 526 -43.92 -17.01 32.22
N LEU A 527 -43.98 -15.76 31.72
CA LEU A 527 -42.85 -14.84 31.79
C LEU A 527 -42.77 -14.26 33.22
N ASP A 528 -41.97 -14.88 34.08
CA ASP A 528 -41.74 -14.45 35.46
C ASP A 528 -40.56 -13.46 35.57
N LYS A 529 -40.35 -12.95 36.78
CA LYS A 529 -39.32 -11.93 37.03
C LYS A 529 -37.89 -12.48 36.84
N GLU A 530 -37.67 -13.75 37.14
CA GLU A 530 -36.38 -14.42 36.96
C GLU A 530 -36.01 -14.48 35.47
N MET A 531 -36.95 -14.87 34.60
CA MET A 531 -36.74 -14.86 33.15
C MET A 531 -36.61 -13.46 32.56
N GLN A 532 -37.29 -12.45 33.12
CA GLN A 532 -37.12 -11.06 32.71
C GLN A 532 -35.72 -10.53 33.06
N ASP A 533 -35.21 -10.83 34.25
CA ASP A 533 -33.86 -10.44 34.66
C ASP A 533 -32.80 -11.15 33.81
N ALA A 534 -33.00 -12.45 33.51
CA ALA A 534 -32.10 -13.20 32.63
C ALA A 534 -32.11 -12.67 31.18
N PHE A 535 -33.28 -12.32 30.65
CA PHE A 535 -33.42 -11.63 29.36
C PHE A 535 -32.65 -10.31 29.37
N GLN A 536 -32.80 -9.50 30.42
CA GLN A 536 -32.17 -8.18 30.50
C GLN A 536 -30.65 -8.30 30.55
N ASN A 537 -30.12 -9.28 31.28
CA ASN A 537 -28.69 -9.57 31.32
C ASN A 537 -28.17 -9.97 29.93
N ALA A 538 -28.84 -10.90 29.24
CA ALA A 538 -28.45 -11.30 27.88
C ALA A 538 -28.53 -10.13 26.88
N TYR A 539 -29.57 -9.29 26.98
CA TYR A 539 -29.70 -8.11 26.13
C TYR A 539 -28.55 -7.11 26.35
N MET A 540 -28.20 -6.82 27.60
CA MET A 540 -27.10 -5.92 27.95
C MET A 540 -25.74 -6.50 27.55
N GLU A 541 -25.54 -7.80 27.67
CA GLU A 541 -24.32 -8.49 27.25
C GLU A 541 -24.12 -8.40 25.73
N LEU A 542 -25.14 -8.77 24.95
CA LEU A 542 -25.10 -8.70 23.48
C LEU A 542 -24.96 -7.25 22.99
N GLY A 543 -25.63 -6.29 23.63
CA GLY A 543 -25.45 -4.87 23.35
C GLY A 543 -24.04 -4.37 23.70
N GLY A 544 -23.44 -4.90 24.78
CA GLY A 544 -22.07 -4.61 25.20
C GLY A 544 -21.01 -5.12 24.23
N LEU A 545 -21.32 -6.17 23.45
CA LEU A 545 -20.52 -6.66 22.33
C LEU A 545 -20.66 -5.79 21.07
N GLY A 546 -21.40 -4.67 21.13
CA GLY A 546 -21.60 -3.78 20.00
C GLY A 546 -22.52 -4.36 18.91
N GLU A 547 -23.31 -5.37 19.26
CA GLU A 547 -24.21 -6.07 18.34
C GLU A 547 -25.60 -5.45 18.37
N ARG A 548 -26.27 -5.48 17.22
CA ARG A 548 -27.66 -5.07 17.11
C ARG A 548 -28.56 -6.24 17.47
N VAL A 549 -29.37 -6.09 18.52
CA VAL A 549 -30.25 -7.16 19.04
C VAL A 549 -31.69 -6.96 18.58
N LEU A 550 -32.36 -8.04 18.17
CA LEU A 550 -33.79 -8.09 17.84
C LEU A 550 -34.50 -9.15 18.69
N GLY A 551 -35.71 -8.83 19.16
CA GLY A 551 -36.60 -9.77 19.84
C GLY A 551 -37.56 -10.45 18.88
N PHE A 552 -37.86 -11.73 19.14
CA PHE A 552 -38.73 -12.57 18.32
C PHE A 552 -39.79 -13.26 19.18
N CYS A 553 -41.05 -13.16 18.78
CA CYS A 553 -42.17 -13.81 19.45
C CYS A 553 -43.18 -14.37 18.44
N GLN A 554 -44.01 -15.29 18.93
CA GLN A 554 -45.09 -15.89 18.16
C GLN A 554 -46.37 -16.04 18.99
N LEU A 555 -47.49 -16.27 18.32
CA LEU A 555 -48.72 -16.72 18.95
C LEU A 555 -49.47 -17.64 17.99
N ASN A 556 -49.84 -18.83 18.47
CA ASN A 556 -50.75 -19.71 17.75
C ASN A 556 -52.19 -19.20 17.93
N LEU A 557 -52.82 -18.72 16.86
CA LEU A 557 -54.17 -18.19 16.93
C LEU A 557 -55.18 -19.34 17.07
N PRO A 558 -56.15 -19.25 18.01
CA PRO A 558 -57.11 -20.32 18.23
C PRO A 558 -58.03 -20.48 17.02
N SER A 559 -58.01 -21.66 16.40
CA SER A 559 -58.76 -21.99 15.17
C SER A 559 -60.28 -21.79 15.29
N GLY A 560 -60.84 -21.93 16.50
CA GLY A 560 -62.24 -21.66 16.77
C GLY A 560 -62.64 -20.18 16.66
N LYS A 561 -61.71 -19.24 16.85
CA LYS A 561 -61.95 -17.79 16.68
C LYS A 561 -61.48 -17.27 15.32
N PHE A 562 -60.43 -17.88 14.76
CA PHE A 562 -59.80 -17.46 13.50
C PHE A 562 -59.77 -18.62 12.51
N PRO A 563 -60.93 -18.99 11.92
CA PRO A 563 -61.03 -20.09 10.97
C PRO A 563 -60.32 -19.78 9.66
N ARG A 564 -60.03 -20.81 8.85
CA ARG A 564 -59.42 -20.63 7.52
C ARG A 564 -60.28 -19.71 6.64
N GLY A 565 -59.67 -18.69 6.05
CA GLY A 565 -60.35 -17.66 5.27
C GLY A 565 -60.86 -16.46 6.09
N PHE A 566 -60.58 -16.40 7.40
CA PHE A 566 -60.80 -15.20 8.20
C PHE A 566 -60.03 -14.01 7.59
N LYS A 567 -60.72 -12.88 7.40
CA LYS A 567 -60.11 -11.65 6.88
C LYS A 567 -59.46 -10.88 8.03
N PHE A 568 -58.14 -10.91 8.08
CA PHE A 568 -57.36 -10.10 9.00
C PHE A 568 -57.29 -8.66 8.49
N ASP A 569 -57.67 -7.71 9.35
CA ASP A 569 -57.62 -6.28 9.06
C ASP A 569 -56.39 -5.68 9.77
N THR A 570 -55.53 -5.03 9.00
CA THR A 570 -54.26 -4.46 9.46
C THR A 570 -54.37 -2.99 9.86
N ASP A 571 -55.46 -2.31 9.48
CA ASP A 571 -55.73 -0.91 9.82
C ASP A 571 -56.54 -0.85 11.13
N GLU A 572 -57.60 -1.65 11.22
CA GLU A 572 -58.36 -1.87 12.46
C GLU A 572 -58.07 -3.27 13.01
N LEU A 573 -57.11 -3.35 13.94
CA LEU A 573 -56.58 -4.61 14.48
C LEU A 573 -57.67 -5.54 15.02
N ASN A 574 -58.02 -6.58 14.24
CA ASN A 574 -59.01 -7.58 14.60
C ASN A 574 -58.41 -8.90 15.14
N PHE A 575 -57.13 -8.88 15.52
CA PHE A 575 -56.36 -9.98 16.07
C PHE A 575 -55.48 -9.52 17.25
N PRO A 576 -55.07 -10.43 18.17
CA PRO A 576 -54.28 -10.05 19.33
C PRO A 576 -52.85 -9.64 18.98
N THR A 577 -52.38 -8.53 19.56
CA THR A 577 -50.99 -8.02 19.46
C THR A 577 -50.28 -7.93 20.81
N GLU A 578 -50.87 -8.53 21.84
CA GLU A 578 -50.40 -8.58 23.22
C GLU A 578 -50.61 -10.00 23.77
N LYS A 579 -49.95 -10.32 24.89
CA LYS A 579 -49.94 -11.67 25.50
C LYS A 579 -49.40 -12.74 24.55
N LEU A 580 -48.37 -12.38 23.80
CA LEU A 580 -47.66 -13.26 22.88
C LEU A 580 -46.72 -14.21 23.64
N CYS A 581 -46.19 -15.23 22.95
CA CYS A 581 -45.16 -16.12 23.45
C CYS A 581 -43.79 -15.67 22.93
N PHE A 582 -42.92 -15.20 23.82
CA PHE A 582 -41.54 -14.86 23.51
C PHE A 582 -40.76 -16.13 23.15
N VAL A 583 -39.90 -16.07 22.13
CA VAL A 583 -39.14 -17.25 21.68
C VAL A 583 -37.65 -17.06 21.84
N GLY A 584 -37.11 -15.87 21.53
CA GLY A 584 -35.68 -15.63 21.66
C GLY A 584 -35.23 -14.27 21.15
N LEU A 585 -33.94 -14.00 21.36
CA LEU A 585 -33.22 -12.89 20.73
C LEU A 585 -32.35 -13.42 19.59
N MET A 586 -32.13 -12.58 18.58
CA MET A 586 -30.99 -12.73 17.68
C MET A 586 -30.25 -11.41 17.61
N SER A 587 -28.94 -11.46 17.77
CA SER A 587 -28.05 -10.32 17.56
C SER A 587 -27.27 -10.48 16.26
N MET A 588 -26.87 -9.35 15.71
CA MET A 588 -26.14 -9.29 14.44
C MET A 588 -25.14 -8.16 14.47
N ILE A 589 -24.02 -8.38 13.79
CA ILE A 589 -22.93 -7.42 13.66
C ILE A 589 -22.35 -7.53 12.25
N ASP A 590 -21.53 -6.57 11.86
CA ASP A 590 -20.62 -6.71 10.73
C ASP A 590 -19.33 -7.40 11.23
N PRO A 591 -19.17 -8.72 10.97
CA PRO A 591 -18.12 -9.49 11.61
C PRO A 591 -16.75 -9.30 10.94
N PRO A 592 -15.65 -9.55 11.66
CA PRO A 592 -14.32 -9.63 11.08
C PRO A 592 -14.24 -10.63 9.91
N ARG A 593 -13.30 -10.40 8.98
CA ARG A 593 -12.92 -11.42 7.99
C ARG A 593 -12.15 -12.55 8.68
N ALA A 594 -12.26 -13.77 8.18
CA ALA A 594 -11.75 -14.97 8.86
C ALA A 594 -10.23 -14.89 9.17
N ALA A 595 -9.43 -14.34 8.25
CA ALA A 595 -7.98 -14.25 8.41
C ALA A 595 -7.50 -13.02 9.22
N VAL A 596 -8.38 -12.06 9.52
CA VAL A 596 -8.00 -10.78 10.13
C VAL A 596 -7.45 -10.94 11.55
N PRO A 597 -8.07 -11.70 12.48
CA PRO A 597 -7.53 -11.84 13.84
C PRO A 597 -6.10 -12.40 13.88
N ASP A 598 -5.83 -13.47 13.12
CA ASP A 598 -4.48 -14.05 13.02
C ASP A 598 -3.49 -13.08 12.35
N ALA A 599 -3.92 -12.38 11.31
CA ALA A 599 -3.07 -11.43 10.60
C ALA A 599 -2.66 -10.23 11.49
N VAL A 600 -3.60 -9.66 12.25
CA VAL A 600 -3.31 -8.60 13.24
C VAL A 600 -2.34 -9.12 14.30
N GLY A 601 -2.58 -10.33 14.83
CA GLY A 601 -1.67 -10.99 15.78
C GLY A 601 -0.25 -11.16 15.24
N LYS A 602 -0.10 -11.54 13.97
CA LYS A 602 1.20 -11.65 13.29
C LYS A 602 1.88 -10.31 13.07
N CYS A 603 1.14 -9.26 12.68
CA CYS A 603 1.69 -7.90 12.59
C CYS A 603 2.22 -7.42 13.95
N ARG A 604 1.46 -7.65 15.03
CA ARG A 604 1.91 -7.30 16.40
C ARG A 604 3.11 -8.13 16.85
N SER A 605 3.14 -9.43 16.51
CA SER A 605 4.29 -10.31 16.78
C SER A 605 5.56 -9.82 16.08
N ALA A 606 5.40 -9.20 14.91
CA ALA A 606 6.47 -8.55 14.15
C ALA A 606 6.82 -7.14 14.66
N GLY A 607 6.26 -6.70 15.79
CA GLY A 607 6.51 -5.40 16.42
C GLY A 607 5.79 -4.22 15.80
N ILE A 608 4.79 -4.46 14.94
CA ILE A 608 4.02 -3.40 14.28
C ILE A 608 2.88 -2.95 15.20
N LYS A 609 2.77 -1.64 15.44
CA LYS A 609 1.64 -1.04 16.15
C LYS A 609 0.43 -0.98 15.24
N VAL A 610 -0.71 -1.53 15.66
CA VAL A 610 -1.96 -1.51 14.87
C VAL A 610 -2.93 -0.56 15.53
N ILE A 611 -3.42 0.42 14.77
CA ILE A 611 -4.36 1.47 15.20
C ILE A 611 -5.62 1.34 14.35
N MET A 612 -6.79 1.27 14.99
CA MET A 612 -8.07 1.34 14.28
C MET A 612 -8.45 2.82 14.06
N VAL A 613 -8.82 3.17 12.84
CA VAL A 613 -9.27 4.52 12.48
C VAL A 613 -10.58 4.42 11.69
N THR A 614 -11.71 4.59 12.37
CA THR A 614 -13.04 4.35 11.80
C THR A 614 -14.00 5.52 12.03
N GLY A 615 -14.97 5.67 11.12
CA GLY A 615 -16.11 6.56 11.29
C GLY A 615 -17.27 5.95 12.10
N ASP A 616 -17.13 4.67 12.49
CA ASP A 616 -18.13 3.90 13.23
C ASP A 616 -18.24 4.33 14.71
N HIS A 617 -19.34 3.95 15.36
CA HIS A 617 -19.63 4.26 16.75
C HIS A 617 -18.60 3.62 17.71
N PRO A 618 -18.19 4.29 18.80
CA PRO A 618 -17.15 3.80 19.72
C PRO A 618 -17.38 2.42 20.29
N ILE A 619 -18.63 2.07 20.63
CA ILE A 619 -18.98 0.77 21.22
C ILE A 619 -18.65 -0.37 20.25
N THR A 620 -19.13 -0.25 19.00
CA THR A 620 -18.88 -1.24 17.95
C THR A 620 -17.41 -1.27 17.56
N ALA A 621 -16.76 -0.11 17.43
CA ALA A 621 -15.33 -0.03 17.15
C ALA A 621 -14.49 -0.74 18.23
N LYS A 622 -14.78 -0.49 19.51
CA LYS A 622 -14.10 -1.13 20.65
C LYS A 622 -14.32 -2.65 20.67
N ALA A 623 -15.55 -3.10 20.41
CA ALA A 623 -15.87 -4.53 20.38
C ALA A 623 -15.13 -5.26 19.24
N ILE A 624 -15.16 -4.70 18.03
CA ILE A 624 -14.40 -5.26 16.89
C ILE A 624 -12.89 -5.20 17.16
N ALA A 625 -12.37 -4.12 17.74
CA ALA A 625 -10.96 -3.99 18.09
C ALA A 625 -10.49 -5.07 19.07
N LYS A 626 -11.34 -5.47 20.03
CA LYS A 626 -11.09 -6.64 20.89
C LYS A 626 -11.13 -7.94 20.09
N GLY A 627 -12.16 -8.14 19.27
CA GLY A 627 -12.34 -9.37 18.47
C GLY A 627 -11.22 -9.65 17.47
N VAL A 628 -10.56 -8.61 16.94
CA VAL A 628 -9.42 -8.78 16.00
C VAL A 628 -8.05 -8.69 16.67
N GLY A 629 -7.98 -8.44 17.98
CA GLY A 629 -6.71 -8.36 18.71
C GLY A 629 -5.93 -7.04 18.59
N ILE A 630 -6.60 -5.93 18.22
CA ILE A 630 -6.05 -4.57 18.34
C ILE A 630 -6.01 -4.17 19.82
N ILE A 631 -7.10 -4.40 20.55
CA ILE A 631 -7.14 -4.32 22.01
C ILE A 631 -6.98 -5.74 22.54
N SER A 632 -5.96 -5.97 23.37
CA SER A 632 -5.71 -7.31 23.94
C SER A 632 -6.70 -7.61 25.06
N GLU A 633 -7.02 -8.89 25.26
CA GLU A 633 -7.77 -9.33 26.44
C GLU A 633 -7.05 -8.91 27.73
N GLY A 634 -7.81 -8.36 28.67
CA GLY A 634 -7.30 -7.89 29.97
C GLY A 634 -6.74 -6.45 29.97
N ASN A 635 -6.53 -5.81 28.82
CA ASN A 635 -6.21 -4.38 28.80
C ASN A 635 -7.49 -3.53 28.94
N GLU A 636 -7.39 -2.50 29.78
CA GLU A 636 -8.50 -1.62 30.13
C GLU A 636 -8.28 -0.22 29.53
N THR A 637 -9.40 0.42 29.18
CA THR A 637 -9.46 1.86 28.88
C THR A 637 -9.65 2.68 30.16
N VAL A 638 -9.46 4.00 30.10
CA VAL A 638 -9.68 4.89 31.25
C VAL A 638 -11.14 4.78 31.74
N GLU A 639 -12.09 4.62 30.82
CA GLU A 639 -13.51 4.40 31.09
C GLU A 639 -13.77 3.04 31.75
N ASP A 640 -13.06 1.99 31.32
CA ASP A 640 -13.20 0.65 31.93
C ASP A 640 -12.69 0.65 33.38
N ILE A 641 -11.54 1.30 33.64
CA ILE A 641 -10.98 1.42 34.99
C ILE A 641 -11.94 2.21 35.89
N ALA A 642 -12.48 3.33 35.39
CA ALA A 642 -13.45 4.15 36.09
C ALA A 642 -14.72 3.35 36.44
N ALA A 643 -15.28 2.61 35.48
CA ALA A 643 -16.46 1.77 35.68
C ALA A 643 -16.21 0.63 36.67
N ARG A 644 -15.06 -0.05 36.58
CA ARG A 644 -14.69 -1.15 37.49
C ARG A 644 -14.47 -0.68 38.93
N LEU A 645 -13.83 0.48 39.11
CA LEU A 645 -13.57 1.07 40.44
C LEU A 645 -14.75 1.90 40.96
N ASN A 646 -15.78 2.12 40.12
CA ASN A 646 -16.92 2.98 40.41
C ASN A 646 -16.52 4.41 40.84
N ILE A 647 -15.54 4.99 40.12
CA ILE A 647 -15.03 6.36 40.33
C ILE A 647 -15.23 7.20 39.05
N PRO A 648 -15.26 8.55 39.15
CA PRO A 648 -15.28 9.40 37.97
C PRO A 648 -14.02 9.23 37.09
N VAL A 649 -14.19 9.28 35.76
CA VAL A 649 -13.10 9.15 34.76
C VAL A 649 -11.95 10.13 35.03
N SER A 650 -12.24 11.33 35.53
CA SER A 650 -11.24 12.36 35.86
C SER A 650 -10.29 11.99 37.00
N GLN A 651 -10.61 10.97 37.80
CA GLN A 651 -9.76 10.49 38.90
C GLN A 651 -8.83 9.35 38.48
N VAL A 652 -9.02 8.78 37.29
CA VAL A 652 -8.18 7.72 36.76
C VAL A 652 -6.92 8.34 36.15
N ASN A 653 -5.75 7.81 36.51
CA ASN A 653 -4.51 8.20 35.86
C ASN A 653 -4.46 7.61 34.44
N PRO A 654 -4.43 8.43 33.37
CA PRO A 654 -4.44 7.92 32.00
C PRO A 654 -3.27 6.97 31.69
N ARG A 655 -2.14 7.09 32.40
CA ARG A 655 -0.97 6.22 32.21
C ARG A 655 -1.18 4.78 32.68
N GLU A 656 -2.19 4.51 33.51
CA GLU A 656 -2.53 3.15 33.92
C GLU A 656 -3.26 2.39 32.81
N ALA A 657 -3.96 3.11 31.92
CA ALA A 657 -4.64 2.54 30.77
C ALA A 657 -3.68 2.37 29.58
N LYS A 658 -3.43 1.12 29.18
CA LYS A 658 -2.66 0.82 27.97
C LYS A 658 -3.44 1.03 26.68
N ALA A 659 -4.78 0.88 26.77
CA ALA A 659 -5.69 1.05 25.66
C ALA A 659 -6.47 2.37 25.80
N CYS A 660 -6.80 3.01 24.68
CA CYS A 660 -7.71 4.16 24.67
C CYS A 660 -8.66 4.12 23.47
N VAL A 661 -9.85 4.70 23.66
CA VAL A 661 -10.82 4.94 22.59
C VAL A 661 -11.04 6.44 22.51
N VAL A 662 -10.66 7.04 21.39
CA VAL A 662 -10.77 8.49 21.19
C VAL A 662 -11.92 8.78 20.22
N HIS A 663 -12.86 9.61 20.64
CA HIS A 663 -13.98 10.03 19.80
C HIS A 663 -13.57 11.16 18.85
N GLY A 664 -14.10 11.17 17.62
CA GLY A 664 -13.82 12.22 16.63
C GLY A 664 -14.17 13.63 17.10
N SER A 665 -15.20 13.79 17.93
CA SER A 665 -15.53 15.10 18.54
C SER A 665 -14.44 15.61 19.48
N ASP A 666 -13.83 14.73 20.27
CA ASP A 666 -12.74 15.12 21.18
C ASP A 666 -11.47 15.41 20.38
N LEU A 667 -11.20 14.60 19.35
CA LEU A 667 -10.06 14.78 18.44
C LEU A 667 -10.10 16.11 17.70
N LYS A 668 -11.30 16.64 17.42
CA LYS A 668 -11.47 17.95 16.76
C LYS A 668 -10.91 19.10 17.59
N ASP A 669 -11.03 19.01 18.91
CA ASP A 669 -10.58 20.05 19.85
C ASP A 669 -9.13 19.83 20.32
N MET A 670 -8.49 18.74 19.89
CA MET A 670 -7.10 18.42 20.23
C MET A 670 -6.08 19.20 19.39
N THR A 671 -5.00 19.64 20.03
CA THR A 671 -3.82 20.13 19.32
C THR A 671 -2.96 18.97 18.81
N SER A 672 -2.01 19.27 17.90
CA SER A 672 -1.10 18.24 17.38
C SER A 672 -0.24 17.61 18.47
N GLU A 673 0.15 18.38 19.49
CA GLU A 673 0.94 17.92 20.64
C GLU A 673 0.14 16.97 21.53
N GLN A 674 -1.14 17.26 21.76
CA GLN A 674 -2.03 16.38 22.54
C GLN A 674 -2.25 15.05 21.85
N LEU A 675 -2.45 15.06 20.52
CA LEU A 675 -2.52 13.84 19.72
C LEU A 675 -1.22 13.04 19.81
N ASP A 676 -0.07 13.73 19.73
CA ASP A 676 1.24 13.10 19.87
C ASP A 676 1.44 12.43 21.24
N GLU A 677 0.91 13.03 22.33
CA GLU A 677 0.92 12.41 23.66
C GLU A 677 0.06 11.14 23.72
N VAL A 678 -1.14 11.16 23.13
CA VAL A 678 -2.02 9.98 23.04
C VAL A 678 -1.30 8.85 22.28
N LEU A 679 -0.69 9.17 21.14
CA LEU A 679 0.02 8.21 20.30
C LEU A 679 1.26 7.61 21.00
N LYS A 680 1.92 8.34 21.89
CA LYS A 680 3.08 7.86 22.66
C LYS A 680 2.70 7.04 23.88
N ASN A 681 1.68 7.48 24.63
CA ASN A 681 1.37 6.92 25.94
C ASN A 681 0.53 5.65 25.88
N HIS A 682 -0.25 5.45 24.81
CA HIS A 682 -1.10 4.27 24.64
C HIS A 682 -0.60 3.38 23.52
N THR A 683 -0.54 2.06 23.76
CA THR A 683 -0.06 1.08 22.78
C THR A 683 -1.20 0.57 21.90
N GLU A 684 -2.42 0.52 22.42
CA GLU A 684 -3.61 0.01 21.75
C GLU A 684 -4.62 1.14 21.58
N ILE A 685 -4.80 1.62 20.34
CA ILE A 685 -5.54 2.86 20.09
C ILE A 685 -6.65 2.59 19.09
N VAL A 686 -7.85 3.08 19.43
CA VAL A 686 -9.02 3.09 18.55
C VAL A 686 -9.51 4.53 18.42
N PHE A 687 -9.46 5.07 17.20
CA PHE A 687 -10.15 6.31 16.86
C PHE A 687 -11.49 5.98 16.23
N ALA A 688 -12.57 6.43 16.86
CA ALA A 688 -13.95 6.16 16.44
C ALA A 688 -14.67 7.46 16.07
N ARG A 689 -15.72 7.38 15.25
CA ARG A 689 -16.46 8.54 14.72
C ARG A 689 -15.56 9.60 14.05
N THR A 690 -14.51 9.15 13.36
CA THR A 690 -13.58 10.04 12.67
C THR A 690 -14.06 10.48 11.29
N SER A 691 -13.78 11.73 10.94
CA SER A 691 -13.95 12.26 9.58
C SER A 691 -12.78 11.86 8.66
N PRO A 692 -12.95 11.90 7.32
CA PRO A 692 -11.87 11.65 6.37
C PRO A 692 -10.61 12.51 6.62
N GLN A 693 -10.81 13.78 7.00
CA GLN A 693 -9.74 14.72 7.33
C GLN A 693 -9.03 14.33 8.63
N GLN A 694 -9.78 13.87 9.63
CA GLN A 694 -9.18 13.38 10.87
C GLN A 694 -8.34 12.13 10.65
N LYS A 695 -8.76 11.23 9.74
CA LYS A 695 -7.93 10.06 9.37
C LYS A 695 -6.55 10.51 8.86
N LEU A 696 -6.53 11.53 7.99
CA LEU A 696 -5.29 12.15 7.52
C LEU A 696 -4.44 12.75 8.66
N ILE A 697 -5.07 13.48 9.59
CA ILE A 697 -4.38 14.09 10.74
C ILE A 697 -3.74 13.02 11.64
N ILE A 698 -4.42 11.89 11.85
CA ILE A 698 -3.91 10.75 12.64
C ILE A 698 -2.66 10.15 11.96
N VAL A 699 -2.70 9.96 10.63
CA VAL A 699 -1.56 9.46 9.85
C VAL A 699 -0.38 10.43 9.94
N GLU A 700 -0.62 11.74 9.76
CA GLU A 700 0.41 12.78 9.91
C GLU A 700 1.00 12.77 11.34
N GLY A 701 0.17 12.56 12.38
CA GLY A 701 0.63 12.42 13.76
C GLY A 701 1.55 11.23 13.98
N CYS A 702 1.23 10.08 13.38
CA CYS A 702 2.11 8.91 13.43
C CYS A 702 3.44 9.17 12.70
N GLN A 703 3.39 9.78 11.50
CA GLN A 703 4.58 10.12 10.71
C GLN A 703 5.47 11.15 11.42
N ARG A 704 4.90 12.13 12.14
CA ARG A 704 5.67 13.10 12.95
C ARG A 704 6.53 12.44 14.04
N GLN A 705 6.15 11.26 14.53
CA GLN A 705 6.98 10.47 15.45
C GLN A 705 8.15 9.76 14.77
N GLY A 706 8.32 9.90 13.46
CA GLY A 706 9.32 9.19 12.67
C GLY A 706 8.95 7.74 12.37
N ALA A 707 7.68 7.36 12.56
CA ALA A 707 7.17 6.03 12.20
C ALA A 707 6.89 5.93 10.70
N ILE A 708 7.11 4.75 10.12
CA ILE A 708 6.65 4.43 8.77
C ILE A 708 5.23 3.88 8.87
N VAL A 709 4.28 4.55 8.25
CA VAL A 709 2.84 4.33 8.41
C VAL A 709 2.24 3.72 7.16
N ALA A 710 1.68 2.52 7.31
CA ALA A 710 0.80 1.91 6.31
C ALA A 710 -0.66 2.21 6.64
N VAL A 711 -1.46 2.56 5.64
CA VAL A 711 -2.91 2.73 5.80
C VAL A 711 -3.64 1.66 5.01
N THR A 712 -4.63 1.00 5.61
CA THR A 712 -5.48 0.03 4.94
C THR A 712 -6.92 0.51 4.96
N GLY A 713 -7.56 0.59 3.79
CA GLY A 713 -8.91 1.14 3.66
C GLY A 713 -9.63 0.68 2.40
N ASP A 714 -10.93 0.92 2.33
CA ASP A 714 -11.78 0.53 1.22
C ASP A 714 -12.67 1.69 0.74
N GLY A 715 -13.17 2.54 1.64
CA GLY A 715 -14.05 3.65 1.34
C GLY A 715 -13.34 4.89 0.79
N VAL A 716 -14.13 5.85 0.27
CA VAL A 716 -13.60 7.12 -0.26
C VAL A 716 -13.07 8.01 0.87
N ASN A 717 -13.65 7.88 2.07
CA ASN A 717 -13.18 8.48 3.31
C ASN A 717 -11.72 8.14 3.65
N ASP A 718 -11.20 7.01 3.18
CA ASP A 718 -9.81 6.61 3.42
C ASP A 718 -8.83 7.24 2.43
N SER A 719 -9.30 7.77 1.31
CA SER A 719 -8.44 8.24 0.20
C SER A 719 -7.38 9.27 0.62
N PRO A 720 -7.68 10.29 1.46
CA PRO A 720 -6.66 11.23 1.92
C PRO A 720 -5.59 10.56 2.79
N ALA A 721 -6.02 9.66 3.70
CA ALA A 721 -5.12 8.92 4.57
C ALA A 721 -4.25 7.93 3.78
N LEU A 722 -4.84 7.18 2.84
CA LEU A 722 -4.16 6.27 1.92
C LEU A 722 -3.09 6.99 1.11
N LYS A 723 -3.38 8.21 0.63
CA LYS A 723 -2.43 8.98 -0.17
C LYS A 723 -1.27 9.53 0.64
N LYS A 724 -1.53 9.95 1.88
CA LYS A 724 -0.51 10.55 2.75
C LYS A 724 0.38 9.50 3.42
N ALA A 725 -0.14 8.30 3.63
CA ALA A 725 0.62 7.16 4.14
C ALA A 725 1.91 6.94 3.35
N ASP A 726 2.91 6.34 4.00
CA ASP A 726 4.12 5.91 3.30
C ASP A 726 3.79 4.76 2.33
N ILE A 727 2.77 3.96 2.66
CA ILE A 727 2.13 3.00 1.77
C ILE A 727 0.62 2.95 2.02
N GLY A 728 -0.17 3.25 0.99
CA GLY A 728 -1.62 3.03 0.99
C GLY A 728 -1.98 1.64 0.46
N ILE A 729 -2.87 0.92 1.13
CA ILE A 729 -3.35 -0.42 0.76
C ILE A 729 -4.87 -0.40 0.61
N ALA A 730 -5.36 -0.69 -0.59
CA ALA A 730 -6.79 -0.73 -0.88
C ALA A 730 -7.32 -2.16 -1.07
N MET A 731 -8.58 -2.37 -0.69
CA MET A 731 -9.31 -3.60 -0.98
C MET A 731 -9.71 -3.66 -2.46
N GLY A 732 -9.52 -4.80 -3.12
CA GLY A 732 -9.70 -4.97 -4.56
C GLY A 732 -11.16 -5.15 -4.98
N ILE A 733 -11.98 -5.78 -4.13
CA ILE A 733 -13.39 -6.06 -4.40
C ILE A 733 -14.26 -5.05 -3.66
N SER A 734 -14.15 -4.96 -2.33
CA SER A 734 -14.95 -4.02 -1.52
C SER A 734 -14.56 -2.56 -1.71
N GLY A 735 -13.31 -2.29 -2.12
CA GLY A 735 -12.80 -0.93 -2.24
C GLY A 735 -13.49 -0.11 -3.33
N SER A 736 -13.72 1.16 -3.02
CA SER A 736 -14.12 2.18 -3.98
C SER A 736 -13.02 2.45 -5.02
N ASP A 737 -13.39 2.98 -6.18
CA ASP A 737 -12.40 3.31 -7.21
C ASP A 737 -11.45 4.42 -6.75
N VAL A 738 -11.91 5.34 -5.91
CA VAL A 738 -11.08 6.44 -5.37
C VAL A 738 -10.02 5.89 -4.41
N SER A 739 -10.38 4.96 -3.53
CA SER A 739 -9.42 4.36 -2.59
C SER A 739 -8.37 3.52 -3.33
N LYS A 740 -8.77 2.71 -4.32
CA LYS A 740 -7.85 1.95 -5.19
C LYS A 740 -6.91 2.85 -5.99
N GLN A 741 -7.38 4.02 -6.41
CA GLN A 741 -6.54 5.00 -7.11
C GLN A 741 -5.59 5.73 -6.17
N ALA A 742 -6.01 6.03 -4.94
CA ALA A 742 -5.19 6.70 -3.94
C ALA A 742 -4.08 5.80 -3.38
N ALA A 743 -4.35 4.50 -3.24
CA ALA A 743 -3.43 3.51 -2.68
C ALA A 743 -2.23 3.18 -3.60
N ASP A 744 -1.15 2.69 -3.01
CA ASP A 744 0.05 2.19 -3.70
C ASP A 744 0.01 0.68 -3.95
N MET A 745 -0.85 -0.02 -3.22
CA MET A 745 -1.03 -1.47 -3.28
C MET A 745 -2.51 -1.85 -3.23
N ILE A 746 -2.90 -2.91 -3.93
CA ILE A 746 -4.29 -3.39 -4.02
C ILE A 746 -4.32 -4.89 -3.68
N LEU A 747 -5.19 -5.27 -2.73
CA LEU A 747 -5.46 -6.66 -2.36
C LEU A 747 -6.59 -7.20 -3.22
N LEU A 748 -6.27 -7.93 -4.29
CA LEU A 748 -7.25 -8.35 -5.31
C LEU A 748 -8.31 -9.33 -4.77
N ASP A 749 -8.01 -10.03 -3.68
CA ASP A 749 -8.86 -11.03 -3.04
C ASP A 749 -9.47 -10.57 -1.71
N ASP A 750 -9.29 -9.29 -1.35
CA ASP A 750 -9.73 -8.72 -0.06
C ASP A 750 -9.18 -9.46 1.18
N ASN A 751 -8.07 -10.20 1.03
CA ASN A 751 -7.49 -10.96 2.13
C ASN A 751 -6.48 -10.12 2.92
N PHE A 752 -6.83 -9.75 4.15
CA PHE A 752 -5.95 -8.99 5.03
C PHE A 752 -4.63 -9.72 5.36
N ALA A 753 -4.58 -11.07 5.31
CA ALA A 753 -3.35 -11.83 5.53
C ALA A 753 -2.27 -11.56 4.46
N SER A 754 -2.65 -11.01 3.31
CA SER A 754 -1.72 -10.55 2.28
C SER A 754 -0.81 -9.42 2.78
N ILE A 755 -1.23 -8.65 3.79
CA ILE A 755 -0.39 -7.63 4.43
C ILE A 755 0.76 -8.30 5.18
N VAL A 756 0.50 -9.37 5.93
CA VAL A 756 1.56 -10.12 6.64
C VAL A 756 2.58 -10.66 5.64
N THR A 757 2.10 -11.20 4.52
CA THR A 757 2.95 -11.67 3.43
C THR A 757 3.78 -10.51 2.84
N GLY A 758 3.18 -9.34 2.64
CA GLY A 758 3.89 -8.18 2.12
C GLY A 758 4.93 -7.61 3.10
N VAL A 759 4.67 -7.64 4.40
CA VAL A 759 5.67 -7.30 5.44
C VAL A 759 6.86 -8.27 5.37
N GLU A 760 6.58 -9.57 5.26
CA GLU A 760 7.60 -10.61 5.13
C GLU A 760 8.47 -10.42 3.88
N GLU A 761 7.84 -10.28 2.71
CA GLU A 761 8.55 -10.09 1.43
C GLU A 761 9.30 -8.75 1.39
N GLY A 762 8.74 -7.69 1.99
CA GLY A 762 9.39 -6.38 2.14
C GLY A 762 10.66 -6.44 2.99
N ARG A 763 10.59 -7.13 4.14
CA ARG A 763 11.75 -7.36 5.02
C ARG A 763 12.81 -8.23 4.34
N LEU A 764 12.37 -9.24 3.60
CA LEU A 764 13.25 -10.14 2.85
C LEU A 764 14.00 -9.39 1.74
N ILE A 765 13.28 -8.60 0.93
CA ILE A 765 13.93 -7.87 -0.16
C ILE A 765 14.91 -6.82 0.36
N PHE A 766 14.63 -6.16 1.50
CA PHE A 766 15.57 -5.23 2.11
C PHE A 766 16.90 -5.91 2.46
N ASP A 767 16.85 -7.07 3.13
CA ASP A 767 18.06 -7.82 3.47
C ASP A 767 18.78 -8.36 2.24
N ASN A 768 18.03 -8.79 1.21
CA ASN A 768 18.61 -9.29 -0.03
C ASN A 768 19.21 -8.18 -0.90
N LEU A 769 18.65 -6.97 -0.87
CA LEU A 769 19.23 -5.80 -1.53
C LEU A 769 20.58 -5.44 -0.90
N LYS A 770 20.73 -5.52 0.43
CA LYS A 770 22.05 -5.36 1.08
C LYS A 770 23.09 -6.34 0.53
N LYS A 771 22.70 -7.60 0.33
CA LYS A 771 23.58 -8.64 -0.21
C LYS A 771 23.99 -8.34 -1.66
N SER A 772 23.01 -8.00 -2.49
CA SER A 772 23.22 -7.65 -3.90
C SER A 772 24.08 -6.40 -4.06
N ILE A 773 23.84 -5.36 -3.24
CA ILE A 773 24.64 -4.14 -3.22
C ILE A 773 26.06 -4.43 -2.75
N ALA A 774 26.24 -5.19 -1.65
CA ALA A 774 27.56 -5.55 -1.15
C ALA A 774 28.39 -6.29 -2.19
N TYR A 775 27.80 -7.28 -2.87
CA TYR A 775 28.47 -8.03 -3.95
C TYR A 775 28.94 -7.13 -5.09
N THR A 776 28.07 -6.23 -5.55
CA THR A 776 28.40 -5.31 -6.66
C THR A 776 29.42 -4.26 -6.23
N LEU A 777 29.38 -3.79 -4.97
CA LEU A 777 30.33 -2.80 -4.46
C LEU A 777 31.72 -3.40 -4.18
N THR A 778 31.80 -4.69 -3.87
CA THR A 778 33.08 -5.35 -3.59
C THR A 778 34.02 -5.31 -4.80
N SER A 779 33.50 -5.49 -6.02
CA SER A 779 34.27 -5.49 -7.27
C SER A 779 34.80 -4.11 -7.69
N ASN A 780 34.24 -3.01 -7.18
CA ASN A 780 34.79 -1.67 -7.47
C ASN A 780 36.26 -1.52 -7.01
N ILE A 781 36.70 -2.19 -5.94
CA ILE A 781 38.09 -2.06 -5.46
C ILE A 781 39.13 -2.67 -6.41
N PRO A 782 39.00 -3.93 -6.87
CA PRO A 782 39.89 -4.46 -7.90
C PRO A 782 39.80 -3.71 -9.23
N GLU A 783 38.79 -2.86 -9.45
CA GLU A 783 38.67 -2.01 -10.63
C GLU A 783 39.33 -0.64 -10.46
N ILE A 784 39.21 -0.02 -9.29
CA ILE A 784 39.82 1.28 -8.96
C ILE A 784 41.33 1.14 -8.76
N THR A 785 41.76 0.14 -8.00
CA THR A 785 43.18 -0.01 -7.59
C THR A 785 44.18 -0.14 -8.75
N PRO A 786 43.86 -0.77 -9.91
CA PRO A 786 44.64 -0.68 -11.14
C PRO A 786 45.01 0.75 -11.54
N PHE A 787 44.06 1.67 -11.55
CA PHE A 787 44.32 3.08 -11.88
C PHE A 787 45.19 3.76 -10.83
N LEU A 788 44.99 3.44 -9.54
CA LEU A 788 45.79 4.03 -8.47
C LEU A 788 47.27 3.62 -8.56
N LEU A 789 47.55 2.33 -8.77
CA LEU A 789 48.93 1.84 -8.94
C LEU A 789 49.55 2.26 -10.28
N PHE A 790 48.75 2.35 -11.34
CA PHE A 790 49.17 2.92 -12.61
C PHE A 790 49.72 4.36 -12.46
N ILE A 791 49.07 5.18 -11.63
CA ILE A 791 49.51 6.57 -11.36
C ILE A 791 50.70 6.60 -10.39
N ILE A 792 50.63 5.89 -9.27
CA ILE A 792 51.63 5.98 -8.19
C ILE A 792 52.93 5.26 -8.56
N ALA A 793 52.84 4.05 -9.11
CA ALA A 793 53.99 3.19 -9.37
C ALA A 793 54.52 3.29 -10.81
N ASN A 794 53.85 4.05 -11.69
CA ASN A 794 54.21 4.19 -13.10
C ASN A 794 54.43 2.84 -13.79
N ILE A 795 53.52 1.88 -13.53
CA ILE A 795 53.50 0.56 -14.17
C ILE A 795 52.54 0.59 -15.37
N PRO A 796 52.60 -0.38 -16.32
CA PRO A 796 51.58 -0.55 -17.36
C PRO A 796 50.19 -0.71 -16.76
N LEU A 797 49.14 -0.26 -17.49
CA LEU A 797 47.78 -0.28 -16.98
C LEU A 797 47.33 -1.73 -16.73
N PRO A 798 46.95 -2.11 -15.49
CA PRO A 798 46.57 -3.51 -15.20
C PRO A 798 45.17 -3.90 -15.69
N LEU A 799 44.23 -2.95 -15.71
CA LEU A 799 42.83 -3.14 -16.10
C LEU A 799 42.33 -1.91 -16.86
N GLY A 800 41.68 -2.14 -18.01
CA GLY A 800 41.16 -1.07 -18.86
C GLY A 800 39.70 -0.69 -18.54
N THR A 801 39.27 0.48 -19.02
CA THR A 801 37.89 0.95 -18.79
C THR A 801 36.84 0.08 -19.50
N VAL A 802 37.14 -0.45 -20.69
CA VAL A 802 36.22 -1.37 -21.41
C VAL A 802 36.02 -2.67 -20.63
N THR A 803 37.07 -3.17 -19.98
CA THR A 803 36.98 -4.39 -19.16
C THR A 803 36.19 -4.17 -17.88
N ILE A 804 36.22 -2.97 -17.28
CA ILE A 804 35.36 -2.59 -16.15
C ILE A 804 33.88 -2.66 -16.57
N LEU A 805 33.53 -2.04 -17.69
CA LEU A 805 32.15 -2.09 -18.20
C LEU A 805 31.66 -3.52 -18.52
N CYS A 806 32.58 -4.43 -18.90
CA CYS A 806 32.23 -5.85 -19.09
C CYS A 806 31.90 -6.57 -17.77
N ILE A 807 32.40 -6.08 -16.64
CA ILE A 807 32.10 -6.58 -15.30
C ILE A 807 30.73 -6.04 -14.88
N ASP A 808 30.62 -4.72 -14.73
CA ASP A 808 29.44 -4.06 -14.16
C ASP A 808 28.15 -4.25 -14.95
N LEU A 809 28.25 -4.27 -16.29
CA LEU A 809 27.10 -4.39 -17.18
C LEU A 809 27.00 -5.78 -17.84
N GLY A 810 27.96 -6.65 -17.56
CA GLY A 810 28.04 -7.99 -18.15
C GLY A 810 28.00 -9.06 -17.08
N THR A 811 29.17 -9.47 -16.59
CA THR A 811 29.33 -10.67 -15.76
C THR A 811 28.58 -10.59 -14.44
N ASP A 812 28.59 -9.44 -13.76
CA ASP A 812 28.10 -9.33 -12.38
C ASP A 812 26.57 -9.16 -12.30
N MET A 813 25.92 -8.84 -13.43
CA MET A 813 24.48 -8.56 -13.51
C MET A 813 23.63 -9.75 -13.05
N VAL A 814 23.83 -10.94 -13.64
CA VAL A 814 23.02 -12.13 -13.31
C VAL A 814 23.28 -12.63 -11.89
N PRO A 815 24.54 -12.75 -11.42
CA PRO A 815 24.86 -13.03 -10.02
C PRO A 815 24.21 -12.04 -9.04
N ALA A 816 24.32 -10.74 -9.26
CA ALA A 816 23.75 -9.74 -8.37
C ALA A 816 22.21 -9.83 -8.30
N ILE A 817 21.55 -10.01 -9.44
CA ILE A 817 20.08 -10.21 -9.51
C ILE A 817 19.67 -11.52 -8.81
N SER A 818 20.50 -12.57 -8.89
CA SER A 818 20.20 -13.87 -8.29
C SER A 818 20.09 -13.83 -6.75
N LEU A 819 20.77 -12.87 -6.10
CA LEU A 819 20.73 -12.67 -4.65
C LEU A 819 19.34 -12.21 -4.17
N ALA A 820 18.50 -11.63 -5.03
CA ALA A 820 17.10 -11.32 -4.69
C ALA A 820 16.23 -12.57 -4.46
N TYR A 821 16.66 -13.74 -4.95
CA TYR A 821 15.99 -15.02 -4.72
C TYR A 821 16.39 -15.71 -3.42
N GLU A 822 17.28 -15.11 -2.62
CA GLU A 822 17.67 -15.69 -1.35
C GLU A 822 16.50 -15.74 -0.37
N ALA A 823 16.45 -16.84 0.39
CA ALA A 823 15.48 -17.03 1.46
C ALA A 823 15.97 -16.37 2.74
N ALA A 824 15.05 -16.13 3.67
CA ALA A 824 15.38 -15.58 4.99
C ALA A 824 16.40 -16.48 5.74
N GLU A 825 17.33 -15.85 6.45
CA GLU A 825 18.32 -16.55 7.28
C GLU A 825 17.78 -16.89 8.68
N SER A 826 16.73 -16.19 9.10
CA SER A 826 16.05 -16.37 10.38
C SER A 826 14.56 -16.02 10.23
N ASP A 827 13.79 -16.18 11.30
CA ASP A 827 12.38 -15.80 11.34
C ASP A 827 12.24 -14.26 11.35
N ILE A 828 12.19 -13.65 10.16
CA ILE A 828 12.09 -12.21 9.95
C ILE A 828 10.76 -11.62 10.45
N MET A 829 9.77 -12.44 10.78
CA MET A 829 8.49 -12.01 11.36
C MET A 829 8.52 -11.92 12.89
N LYS A 830 9.63 -12.30 13.53
CA LYS A 830 9.84 -12.13 14.99
C LYS A 830 10.69 -10.92 15.38
N ARG A 831 11.39 -10.30 14.42
CA ARG A 831 12.16 -9.08 14.68
C ARG A 831 11.26 -7.85 14.63
N GLN A 832 11.66 -6.81 15.36
CA GLN A 832 11.03 -5.49 15.29
C GLN A 832 11.18 -4.86 13.88
N PRO A 833 10.31 -3.93 13.48
CA PRO A 833 10.52 -3.11 12.29
C PRO A 833 11.87 -2.39 12.37
N ARG A 834 12.53 -2.21 11.23
CA ARG A 834 13.81 -1.50 11.19
C ARG A 834 13.62 -0.05 11.61
N ASN A 835 14.61 0.54 12.28
CA ASN A 835 14.59 1.97 12.53
C ASN A 835 15.17 2.71 11.32
N PRO A 836 14.38 3.54 10.61
CA PRO A 836 14.82 4.20 9.38
C PRO A 836 15.97 5.19 9.58
N GLN A 837 16.26 5.61 10.81
CA GLN A 837 17.38 6.51 11.11
C GLN A 837 18.70 5.77 11.33
N THR A 838 18.66 4.56 11.89
CA THR A 838 19.88 3.80 12.25
C THR A 838 20.15 2.64 11.30
N ASP A 839 19.12 1.89 10.92
CA ASP A 839 19.23 0.67 10.13
C ASP A 839 19.14 1.00 8.63
N LYS A 840 20.23 1.59 8.13
CA LYS A 840 20.38 1.97 6.71
C LYS A 840 20.60 0.76 5.80
N LEU A 841 20.23 0.91 4.53
CA LEU A 841 20.47 -0.06 3.48
C LEU A 841 21.97 -0.24 3.24
N VAL A 842 22.69 0.88 3.09
CA VAL A 842 24.15 0.90 3.02
C VAL A 842 24.67 1.67 4.21
N ASN A 843 25.50 1.02 5.02
CA ASN A 843 26.11 1.59 6.22
C ASN A 843 27.63 1.44 6.15
N GLU A 844 28.34 2.07 7.08
CA GLU A 844 29.80 2.03 7.17
C GLU A 844 30.35 0.60 7.30
N ARG A 845 29.60 -0.30 7.94
CA ARG A 845 29.97 -1.72 8.07
C ARG A 845 29.97 -2.44 6.74
N LEU A 846 28.99 -2.14 5.87
CA LEU A 846 28.91 -2.70 4.52
C LEU A 846 30.13 -2.26 3.72
N ILE A 847 30.46 -0.96 3.75
CA ILE A 847 31.64 -0.42 3.08
C ILE A 847 32.93 -0.99 3.66
N SER A 848 33.04 -1.13 4.99
CA SER A 848 34.20 -1.74 5.65
C SER A 848 34.44 -3.18 5.17
N MET A 849 33.37 -3.98 5.05
CA MET A 849 33.45 -5.35 4.54
C MET A 849 33.76 -5.41 3.04
N ALA A 850 32.98 -4.69 2.22
CA ALA A 850 33.09 -4.73 0.77
C ALA A 850 34.37 -4.04 0.29
N TYR A 851 34.53 -2.75 0.58
CA TYR A 851 35.67 -1.96 0.10
C TYR A 851 36.95 -2.26 0.90
N GLY A 852 36.85 -2.31 2.23
CA GLY A 852 38.02 -2.34 3.10
C GLY A 852 38.68 -3.72 3.24
N GLN A 853 37.94 -4.80 2.97
CA GLN A 853 38.39 -6.17 3.29
C GLN A 853 38.31 -7.08 2.07
N ILE A 854 37.11 -7.43 1.60
CA ILE A 854 36.96 -8.43 0.53
C ILE A 854 37.50 -7.88 -0.79
N GLY A 855 37.12 -6.66 -1.17
CA GLY A 855 37.60 -6.00 -2.38
C GLY A 855 39.12 -5.84 -2.39
N MET A 856 39.75 -5.68 -1.23
CA MET A 856 41.22 -5.66 -1.15
C MET A 856 41.86 -7.02 -1.45
N ILE A 857 41.26 -8.12 -0.99
CA ILE A 857 41.75 -9.47 -1.31
C ILE A 857 41.55 -9.75 -2.81
N GLN A 858 40.43 -9.29 -3.39
CA GLN A 858 40.19 -9.37 -4.84
C GLN A 858 41.24 -8.60 -5.64
N ALA A 859 41.55 -7.36 -5.25
CA ALA A 859 42.58 -6.55 -5.87
C ALA A 859 43.95 -7.25 -5.85
N LEU A 860 44.34 -7.82 -4.70
CA LEU A 860 45.58 -8.58 -4.60
C LEU A 860 45.61 -9.79 -5.55
N GLY A 861 44.48 -10.49 -5.72
CA GLY A 861 44.35 -11.59 -6.68
C GLY A 861 44.52 -11.13 -8.13
N GLY A 862 43.91 -10.02 -8.52
CA GLY A 862 44.08 -9.42 -9.83
C GLY A 862 45.53 -8.98 -10.11
N PHE A 863 46.15 -8.27 -9.15
CA PHE A 863 47.55 -7.86 -9.27
C PHE A 863 48.52 -9.04 -9.31
N PHE A 864 48.24 -10.11 -8.56
CA PHE A 864 49.04 -11.33 -8.63
C PHE A 864 49.03 -11.91 -10.05
N THR A 865 47.86 -12.06 -10.66
CA THR A 865 47.73 -12.53 -12.05
C THR A 865 48.45 -11.60 -13.03
N TYR A 866 48.30 -10.28 -12.86
CA TYR A 866 49.00 -9.27 -13.67
C TYR A 866 50.53 -9.45 -13.64
N PHE A 867 51.12 -9.59 -12.45
CA PHE A 867 52.57 -9.78 -12.30
C PHE A 867 53.04 -11.14 -12.84
N VAL A 868 52.25 -12.21 -12.67
CA VAL A 868 52.57 -13.53 -13.22
C VAL A 868 52.67 -13.48 -14.74
N ILE A 869 51.70 -12.85 -15.40
CA ILE A 869 51.67 -12.78 -16.87
C ILE A 869 52.83 -11.97 -17.41
N LEU A 870 53.13 -10.82 -16.80
CA LEU A 870 54.26 -9.99 -17.23
C LEU A 870 55.59 -10.72 -17.01
N ALA A 871 55.77 -11.38 -15.86
CA ALA A 871 56.97 -12.15 -15.57
C ALA A 871 57.18 -13.32 -16.54
N GLU A 872 56.11 -14.07 -16.87
CA GLU A 872 56.15 -15.16 -17.85
C GLU A 872 56.47 -14.67 -19.28
N ASN A 873 56.16 -13.42 -19.60
CA ASN A 873 56.46 -12.79 -20.90
C ASN A 873 57.74 -11.93 -20.87
N GLY A 874 58.55 -11.99 -19.81
CA GLY A 874 59.88 -11.37 -19.78
C GLY A 874 60.03 -10.11 -18.93
N PHE A 875 58.93 -9.55 -18.43
CA PHE A 875 58.93 -8.35 -17.60
C PHE A 875 58.78 -8.70 -16.12
N LEU A 876 59.91 -8.88 -15.44
CA LEU A 876 59.92 -9.17 -13.99
C LEU A 876 59.38 -7.97 -13.19
N PRO A 877 58.72 -8.20 -12.03
CA PRO A 877 58.11 -7.12 -11.24
C PRO A 877 59.06 -5.97 -10.86
N SER A 878 60.35 -6.25 -10.67
CA SER A 878 61.36 -5.24 -10.37
C SER A 878 61.62 -4.26 -11.52
N ARG A 879 61.40 -4.67 -12.78
CA ARG A 879 61.58 -3.85 -13.98
C ARG A 879 60.36 -2.99 -14.30
N LEU A 880 59.20 -3.31 -13.74
CA LEU A 880 57.94 -2.62 -14.05
C LEU A 880 57.82 -1.23 -13.43
N LEU A 881 58.51 -0.96 -12.32
CA LEU A 881 58.43 0.35 -11.66
C LEU A 881 59.01 1.45 -12.54
N GLY A 882 58.19 2.46 -12.87
CA GLY A 882 58.62 3.57 -13.72
C GLY A 882 58.62 3.29 -15.23
N ILE A 883 58.32 2.06 -15.67
CA ILE A 883 58.42 1.67 -17.08
C ILE A 883 57.32 2.28 -17.95
N ARG A 884 56.24 2.80 -17.35
CA ARG A 884 55.04 3.25 -18.07
C ARG A 884 55.35 4.27 -19.17
N LEU A 885 56.20 5.27 -18.91
CA LEU A 885 56.51 6.31 -19.90
C LEU A 885 57.10 5.68 -21.17
N ASP A 886 58.04 4.77 -21.01
CA ASP A 886 58.64 4.05 -22.12
C ASP A 886 57.65 3.07 -22.76
N TRP A 887 56.76 2.47 -21.95
CA TRP A 887 55.73 1.50 -22.37
C TRP A 887 54.61 2.11 -23.22
N ASP A 888 54.18 3.32 -22.89
CA ASP A 888 53.10 4.04 -23.59
C ASP A 888 53.62 4.82 -24.82
N ASP A 889 54.92 5.06 -24.94
CA ASP A 889 55.54 5.77 -26.07
C ASP A 889 55.43 4.98 -27.39
N ARG A 890 54.64 5.48 -28.34
CA ARG A 890 54.46 4.83 -29.66
C ARG A 890 55.72 4.82 -30.52
N SER A 891 56.68 5.72 -30.26
CA SER A 891 57.91 5.83 -31.03
C SER A 891 58.96 4.79 -30.63
N MET A 892 58.92 4.31 -29.39
CA MET A 892 59.81 3.29 -28.84
C MET A 892 59.39 1.89 -29.30
N ASN A 893 60.25 1.22 -30.08
CA ASN A 893 59.99 -0.12 -30.64
C ASN A 893 61.03 -1.17 -30.25
N ASP A 894 61.90 -0.83 -29.32
CA ASP A 894 63.06 -1.56 -28.84
C ASP A 894 63.11 -1.57 -27.30
N LEU A 895 61.96 -1.62 -26.63
CA LEU A 895 61.91 -1.63 -25.17
C LEU A 895 62.49 -2.95 -24.63
N GLU A 896 63.57 -2.85 -23.86
CA GLU A 896 64.26 -4.00 -23.28
C GLU A 896 63.52 -4.56 -22.05
N ASP A 897 63.21 -5.86 -22.08
CA ASP A 897 62.65 -6.62 -20.97
C ASP A 897 63.71 -7.03 -19.92
N SER A 898 63.36 -7.89 -18.96
CA SER A 898 64.30 -8.32 -17.90
C SER A 898 65.30 -9.38 -18.34
N TYR A 899 65.09 -9.98 -19.52
CA TYR A 899 65.96 -11.01 -20.11
C TYR A 899 66.80 -10.46 -21.27
N GLY A 900 66.70 -9.17 -21.57
CA GLY A 900 67.44 -8.50 -22.65
C GLY A 900 66.80 -8.63 -24.03
N GLN A 901 65.50 -8.93 -24.11
CA GLN A 901 64.76 -8.95 -25.38
C GLN A 901 64.16 -7.57 -25.67
N GLU A 902 64.16 -7.20 -26.95
CA GLU A 902 63.57 -5.94 -27.44
C GLU A 902 62.11 -6.17 -27.89
N TRP A 903 61.21 -5.31 -27.42
CA TRP A 903 59.77 -5.39 -27.71
C TRP A 903 59.27 -4.16 -28.48
N THR A 904 58.56 -4.41 -29.58
CA THR A 904 57.84 -3.36 -30.33
C THR A 904 56.60 -2.87 -29.58
N TYR A 905 56.08 -1.69 -29.96
CA TYR A 905 54.87 -1.11 -29.34
C TYR A 905 53.67 -2.06 -29.39
N GLU A 906 53.41 -2.67 -30.54
CA GLU A 906 52.29 -3.58 -30.72
C GLU A 906 52.45 -4.86 -29.90
N GLN A 907 53.65 -5.45 -29.86
CA GLN A 907 53.90 -6.68 -29.11
C GLN A 907 53.65 -6.47 -27.61
N ARG A 908 54.14 -5.37 -27.03
CA ARG A 908 53.90 -5.08 -25.60
C ARG A 908 52.45 -4.70 -25.31
N LYS A 909 51.76 -4.00 -26.22
CA LYS A 909 50.33 -3.68 -26.06
C LYS A 909 49.44 -4.92 -26.14
N VAL A 910 49.78 -5.91 -26.97
CA VAL A 910 49.11 -7.22 -26.94
C VAL A 910 49.27 -7.90 -25.57
N VAL A 911 50.45 -7.85 -24.97
CA VAL A 911 50.68 -8.38 -23.61
C VAL A 911 49.87 -7.60 -22.58
N GLU A 912 49.84 -6.27 -22.65
CA GLU A 912 49.04 -5.41 -21.77
C GLU A 912 47.54 -5.73 -21.85
N PHE A 913 46.97 -5.83 -23.05
CA PHE A 913 45.56 -6.19 -23.21
C PHE A 913 45.26 -7.63 -22.79
N THR A 914 46.24 -8.52 -22.91
CA THR A 914 46.16 -9.87 -22.32
C THR A 914 46.14 -9.80 -20.78
N CYS A 915 46.92 -8.92 -20.17
CA CYS A 915 46.86 -8.64 -18.74
C CYS A 915 45.50 -8.08 -18.33
N HIS A 916 44.91 -7.15 -19.09
CA HIS A 916 43.54 -6.64 -18.82
C HIS A 916 42.52 -7.78 -18.81
N THR A 917 42.60 -8.67 -19.80
CA THR A 917 41.69 -9.81 -19.93
C THR A 917 41.87 -10.81 -18.78
N ALA A 918 43.10 -11.04 -18.34
CA ALA A 918 43.39 -11.94 -17.23
C ALA A 918 43.02 -11.34 -15.87
N PHE A 919 43.19 -10.03 -15.69
CA PHE A 919 42.74 -9.31 -14.52
C PHE A 919 41.20 -9.36 -14.43
N PHE A 920 40.51 -9.13 -15.54
CA PHE A 920 39.06 -9.33 -15.69
C PHE A 920 38.64 -10.76 -15.29
N ALA A 921 39.29 -11.80 -15.85
CA ALA A 921 39.01 -13.18 -15.47
C ALA A 921 39.32 -13.47 -13.99
N SER A 922 40.33 -12.80 -13.42
CA SER A 922 40.66 -12.91 -12.00
C SER A 922 39.54 -12.37 -11.13
N ILE A 923 38.91 -11.25 -11.52
CA ILE A 923 37.75 -10.67 -10.84
C ILE A 923 36.59 -11.67 -10.84
N VAL A 924 36.26 -12.26 -12.00
CA VAL A 924 35.21 -13.28 -12.10
C VAL A 924 35.47 -14.48 -11.16
N VAL A 925 36.71 -14.97 -11.09
CA VAL A 925 37.08 -16.10 -10.22
C VAL A 925 36.92 -15.79 -8.73
N VAL A 926 37.25 -14.56 -8.30
CA VAL A 926 37.06 -14.14 -6.90
C VAL A 926 35.60 -13.77 -6.60
N GLN A 927 34.86 -13.29 -7.60
CA GLN A 927 33.42 -13.04 -7.50
C GLN A 927 32.62 -14.33 -7.29
N TRP A 928 33.12 -15.50 -7.71
CA TRP A 928 32.48 -16.77 -7.34
C TRP A 928 32.41 -16.97 -5.81
N ALA A 929 33.52 -16.72 -5.12
CA ALA A 929 33.55 -16.80 -3.66
C ALA A 929 32.74 -15.67 -3.05
N ASP A 930 32.84 -14.45 -3.60
CA ASP A 930 32.08 -13.29 -3.11
C ASP A 930 30.57 -13.52 -3.16
N LEU A 931 30.05 -14.03 -4.28
CA LEU A 931 28.64 -14.37 -4.45
C LEU A 931 28.19 -15.39 -3.40
N ILE A 932 29.02 -16.41 -3.13
CA ILE A 932 28.72 -17.45 -2.14
C ILE A 932 28.73 -16.88 -0.73
N ILE A 933 29.63 -15.97 -0.40
CA ILE A 933 29.70 -15.37 0.94
C ILE A 933 28.59 -14.34 1.16
N CYS A 934 28.32 -13.47 0.17
CA CYS A 934 27.25 -12.47 0.19
C CYS A 934 25.85 -13.11 0.24
N LYS A 935 25.72 -14.38 -0.16
CA LYS A 935 24.49 -15.17 0.01
C LYS A 935 23.95 -15.13 1.45
N THR A 936 24.82 -15.10 2.45
CA THR A 936 24.47 -15.17 3.88
C THR A 936 25.22 -14.11 4.67
N ARG A 937 24.51 -13.25 5.41
CA ARG A 937 25.14 -12.22 6.26
C ARG A 937 25.58 -12.75 7.62
N ARG A 938 24.84 -13.74 8.17
CA ARG A 938 25.08 -14.33 9.49
C ARG A 938 25.24 -15.84 9.45
N ASN A 939 24.41 -16.54 8.67
CA ASN A 939 24.42 -18.00 8.64
C ASN A 939 25.64 -18.56 7.91
N SER A 940 25.94 -19.83 8.16
CA SER A 940 26.97 -20.54 7.40
C SER A 940 26.42 -20.92 6.04
N VAL A 941 27.27 -20.98 5.02
CA VAL A 941 26.91 -21.59 3.74
C VAL A 941 26.47 -23.05 3.93
N PHE A 942 27.05 -23.77 4.91
CA PHE A 942 26.68 -25.15 5.23
C PHE A 942 25.35 -25.27 6.00
N GLN A 943 24.91 -24.20 6.67
CA GLN A 943 23.61 -24.15 7.36
C GLN A 943 22.49 -23.80 6.37
N GLN A 944 22.71 -22.78 5.54
CA GLN A 944 21.72 -22.31 4.56
C GLN A 944 21.63 -23.24 3.34
N GLY A 945 22.77 -23.76 2.89
CA GLY A 945 22.91 -24.60 1.70
C GLY A 945 22.84 -23.83 0.37
N MET A 946 23.38 -24.45 -0.68
CA MET A 946 23.35 -23.95 -2.06
C MET A 946 22.07 -24.39 -2.79
N LYS A 947 20.91 -23.92 -2.32
CA LYS A 947 19.59 -24.28 -2.88
C LYS A 947 19.06 -23.28 -3.91
N ASN A 948 19.62 -22.08 -3.98
CA ASN A 948 19.20 -21.04 -4.91
C ASN A 948 19.68 -21.40 -6.33
N LYS A 949 18.74 -21.91 -7.15
CA LYS A 949 19.02 -22.36 -8.52
C LYS A 949 19.42 -21.22 -9.46
N ILE A 950 18.88 -20.02 -9.23
CA ILE A 950 19.19 -18.85 -10.05
C ILE A 950 20.63 -18.39 -9.79
N LEU A 951 21.09 -18.47 -8.54
CA LEU A 951 22.47 -18.16 -8.17
C LEU A 951 23.47 -19.14 -8.79
N ILE A 952 23.18 -20.44 -8.75
CA ILE A 952 24.03 -21.47 -9.39
C ILE A 952 24.07 -21.26 -10.92
N PHE A 953 22.93 -20.93 -11.52
CA PHE A 953 22.88 -20.57 -12.93
C PHE A 953 23.71 -19.31 -13.22
N GLY A 954 23.63 -18.29 -12.36
CA GLY A 954 24.45 -17.08 -12.44
C GLY A 954 25.94 -17.37 -12.48
N LEU A 955 26.46 -18.21 -11.57
CA LEU A 955 27.88 -18.61 -11.58
C LEU A 955 28.32 -19.26 -12.90
N LEU A 956 27.47 -20.14 -13.45
CA LEU A 956 27.77 -20.85 -14.70
C LEU A 956 27.73 -19.91 -15.90
N GLU A 957 26.73 -19.01 -15.93
CA GLU A 957 26.54 -18.03 -17.00
C GLU A 957 27.64 -16.97 -16.99
N GLU A 958 27.98 -16.44 -15.81
CA GLU A 958 29.09 -15.51 -15.58
C GLU A 958 30.42 -16.08 -16.11
N THR A 959 30.73 -17.32 -15.73
CA THR A 959 31.96 -18.00 -16.16
C THR A 959 31.96 -18.27 -17.67
N ALA A 960 30.82 -18.69 -18.22
CA ALA A 960 30.69 -18.95 -19.65
C ALA A 960 30.81 -17.66 -20.47
N LEU A 961 30.24 -16.55 -19.99
CA LEU A 961 30.36 -15.23 -20.60
C LEU A 961 31.80 -14.75 -20.57
N ALA A 962 32.50 -14.83 -19.43
CA ALA A 962 33.91 -14.47 -19.33
C ALA A 962 34.79 -15.28 -20.30
N ALA A 963 34.56 -16.60 -20.39
CA ALA A 963 35.26 -17.46 -21.34
C ALA A 963 34.92 -17.07 -22.80
N PHE A 964 33.67 -16.78 -23.11
CA PHE A 964 33.25 -16.32 -24.43
C PHE A 964 33.95 -15.01 -24.81
N LEU A 965 33.99 -14.02 -23.90
CA LEU A 965 34.63 -12.73 -24.15
C LEU A 965 36.14 -12.85 -24.38
N SER A 966 36.82 -13.79 -23.72
CA SER A 966 38.26 -14.03 -23.92
C SER A 966 38.58 -14.85 -25.19
N TYR A 967 37.79 -15.89 -25.50
CA TYR A 967 38.12 -16.86 -26.55
C TYR A 967 37.39 -16.67 -27.88
N CYS A 968 36.36 -15.82 -27.95
CA CYS A 968 35.62 -15.61 -29.19
C CYS A 968 36.48 -14.86 -30.23
N PRO A 969 36.60 -15.37 -31.47
CA PRO A 969 37.34 -14.70 -32.53
C PRO A 969 36.79 -13.30 -32.82
N GLY A 970 37.68 -12.29 -32.82
CA GLY A 970 37.33 -10.88 -33.07
C GLY A 970 37.24 -10.01 -31.82
N MET A 971 37.20 -10.60 -30.62
CA MET A 971 37.12 -9.84 -29.36
C MET A 971 38.39 -9.04 -29.05
N GLY A 972 39.56 -9.48 -29.54
CA GLY A 972 40.81 -8.73 -29.46
C GLY A 972 40.81 -7.40 -30.22
N VAL A 973 39.89 -7.23 -31.18
CA VAL A 973 39.70 -5.97 -31.92
C VAL A 973 38.53 -5.18 -31.33
N ALA A 974 37.41 -5.85 -31.06
CA ALA A 974 36.18 -5.19 -30.60
C ALA A 974 36.28 -4.65 -29.17
N LEU A 975 36.77 -5.47 -28.23
CA LEU A 975 36.86 -5.13 -26.80
C LEU A 975 38.29 -5.15 -26.27
N ARG A 976 39.29 -5.39 -27.14
CA ARG A 976 40.69 -5.62 -26.77
C ARG A 976 40.86 -6.77 -25.77
N MET A 977 40.02 -7.81 -25.88
CA MET A 977 40.12 -9.01 -25.05
C MET A 977 40.83 -10.13 -25.79
N TYR A 978 41.94 -10.61 -25.21
CA TYR A 978 42.83 -11.60 -25.81
C TYR A 978 42.65 -12.98 -25.17
N PRO A 979 42.91 -14.07 -25.92
CA PRO A 979 42.73 -15.43 -25.40
C PRO A 979 43.75 -15.74 -24.31
N LEU A 980 43.26 -16.24 -23.17
CA LEU A 980 44.08 -16.57 -22.01
C LEU A 980 44.67 -17.99 -22.09
N LYS A 981 45.89 -18.19 -21.59
CA LYS A 981 46.40 -19.54 -21.29
C LYS A 981 45.57 -20.15 -20.15
N VAL A 982 45.36 -21.46 -20.20
CA VAL A 982 44.59 -22.20 -19.19
C VAL A 982 45.15 -22.00 -17.77
N THR A 983 46.48 -21.90 -17.63
CA THR A 983 47.14 -21.67 -16.34
C THR A 983 46.74 -20.34 -15.68
N TRP A 984 46.47 -19.29 -16.47
CA TRP A 984 46.17 -17.96 -15.96
C TRP A 984 44.80 -17.86 -15.28
N TRP A 985 43.84 -18.72 -15.64
CA TRP A 985 42.55 -18.82 -14.94
C TRP A 985 42.70 -19.28 -13.49
N PHE A 986 43.76 -20.02 -13.16
CA PHE A 986 43.98 -20.57 -11.82
C PHE A 986 44.78 -19.63 -10.92
N CYS A 987 45.34 -18.53 -11.43
CA CYS A 987 46.14 -17.58 -10.65
C CYS A 987 45.35 -16.95 -9.48
N ALA A 988 44.08 -16.59 -9.72
CA ALA A 988 43.22 -15.97 -8.71
C ALA A 988 42.51 -16.96 -7.77
N PHE A 989 42.57 -18.28 -8.06
CA PHE A 989 41.85 -19.30 -7.31
C PHE A 989 42.23 -19.37 -5.82
N PRO A 990 43.51 -19.23 -5.40
CA PRO A 990 43.87 -19.19 -3.99
C PRO A 990 43.26 -18.01 -3.23
N TYR A 991 43.09 -16.86 -3.90
CA TYR A 991 42.47 -15.67 -3.32
C TYR A 991 40.96 -15.84 -3.17
N SER A 992 40.31 -16.48 -4.14
CA SER A 992 38.89 -16.87 -4.07
C SER A 992 38.65 -17.81 -2.86
N LEU A 993 39.50 -18.81 -2.66
CA LEU A 993 39.43 -19.70 -1.49
C LEU A 993 39.66 -18.94 -0.17
N LEU A 994 40.60 -17.99 -0.15
CA LEU A 994 40.87 -17.16 1.01
C LEU A 994 39.66 -16.31 1.41
N ILE A 995 38.98 -15.68 0.44
CA ILE A 995 37.74 -14.91 0.65
C ILE A 995 36.68 -15.78 1.30
N PHE A 996 36.46 -16.99 0.75
CA PHE A 996 35.47 -17.93 1.28
C PHE A 996 35.78 -18.33 2.74
N ILE A 997 37.02 -18.72 3.03
CA ILE A 997 37.43 -19.14 4.39
C ILE A 997 37.33 -17.96 5.35
N TYR A 998 37.79 -16.78 4.94
CA TYR A 998 37.80 -15.57 5.75
C TYR A 998 36.39 -15.21 6.23
N ASP A 999 35.44 -15.08 5.30
CA ASP A 999 34.07 -14.70 5.66
C ASP A 999 33.34 -15.81 6.43
N GLU A 1000 33.58 -17.09 6.13
CA GLU A 1000 32.96 -18.19 6.87
C GLU A 1000 33.46 -18.25 8.32
N VAL A 1001 34.74 -18.00 8.56
CA VAL A 1001 35.30 -17.86 9.92
C VAL A 1001 34.74 -16.62 10.61
N ARG A 1002 34.64 -15.47 9.92
CA ARG A 1002 34.01 -14.25 10.45
C ARG A 1002 32.57 -14.52 10.91
N LYS A 1003 31.77 -15.17 10.07
CA LYS A 1003 30.39 -15.55 10.40
C LYS A 1003 30.31 -16.57 11.54
N LEU A 1004 31.28 -17.48 11.65
CA LEU A 1004 31.38 -18.37 12.81
C LEU A 1004 31.62 -17.59 14.10
N ILE A 1005 32.50 -16.58 14.09
CA ILE A 1005 32.76 -15.72 15.24
C ILE A 1005 31.52 -14.91 15.61
N LEU A 1006 30.80 -14.36 14.62
CA LEU A 1006 29.52 -13.65 14.82
C LEU A 1006 28.48 -14.52 15.54
N ARG A 1007 28.35 -15.79 15.13
CA ARG A 1007 27.41 -16.73 15.75
C ARG A 1007 27.83 -17.14 17.17
N ARG A 1008 29.14 -17.27 17.42
CA ARG A 1008 29.69 -17.71 18.71
C ARG A 1008 29.72 -16.62 19.76
N TYR A 1009 29.91 -15.35 19.36
CA TYR A 1009 30.02 -14.21 20.26
C TYR A 1009 29.06 -13.06 19.86
N PRO A 1010 27.73 -13.25 20.05
CA PRO A 1010 26.76 -12.18 19.77
C PRO A 1010 27.00 -10.97 20.68
N GLY A 1011 26.93 -9.77 20.13
CA GLY A 1011 27.24 -8.48 20.77
C GLY A 1011 28.74 -8.13 20.78
N GLY A 1012 29.61 -9.00 20.27
CA GLY A 1012 31.04 -8.81 20.22
C GLY A 1012 31.51 -7.78 19.17
N TRP A 1013 32.82 -7.54 19.13
CA TRP A 1013 33.44 -6.57 18.22
C TRP A 1013 33.17 -6.87 16.74
N VAL A 1014 33.26 -8.14 16.33
CA VAL A 1014 33.01 -8.55 14.93
C VAL A 1014 31.58 -8.21 14.49
N GLU A 1015 30.58 -8.30 15.37
CA GLU A 1015 29.19 -7.93 15.03
C GLU A 1015 29.01 -6.42 14.89
N LYS A 1016 29.66 -5.64 15.77
CA LYS A 1016 29.57 -4.18 15.71
C LYS A 1016 30.30 -3.57 14.52
N GLU A 1017 31.35 -4.22 14.02
CA GLU A 1017 32.18 -3.69 12.92
C GLU A 1017 31.83 -4.29 11.55
N THR A 1018 31.41 -5.57 11.49
CA THR A 1018 31.33 -6.29 10.20
C THR A 1018 29.95 -6.83 9.84
N TYR A 1019 28.98 -6.81 10.77
CA TYR A 1019 27.61 -7.24 10.46
C TYR A 1019 26.82 -6.08 9.86
N TYR A 1020 26.90 -5.98 8.53
CA TYR A 1020 26.19 -5.01 7.70
C TYR A 1020 24.73 -5.36 7.53
#